data_AF-A0A2G1WD75-F1
#
_entry.id   AF-A0A2G1WD75-F1
#
_cell.length_a   1.000
_cell.length_b   1.000
_cell.length_c   1.000
_cell.angle_alpha   90.00
_cell.angle_beta   90.00
_cell.angle_gamma   90.00
#
_symmetry.space_group_name_H-M   'P 1'
#
loop_
_entity.id
_entity.type
_entity.pdbx_description
1 polymer ?
#
loop_
_entity_poly.entity_id
_entity_poly.type
_entity_poly.pdbx_seq_one_letter_code
_entity_poly.pdbx_strand_id
1 'polypeptide(L)'
;MPIRIDLIAACLVLTCITSVPGLSIFGFSRSSVFAAEQEPKPQLRLQYRSQNQTLLYVAGQGQAEADKAKTICDEQNLPFKSISTLESLPLDCSSEHAIIIGSNAIDFLGWHKDKTRTAEVFQTLESFVARGGHLFFFGSYNGRNSEQLQTFGIQTTHYHNDYFEQVPGRTEVLFKGYESTIPSPPLVHSFGNVIVAEDRESAVMLKRGKSGDPDNRKAEHDPDSPALVTVAYKRGRVSYSPIEPQSGGMWLVPIVVNWIALGAPTNANQIHEKVVVPESMLPTKNSTRGPNLTRNDLQEAQARFQALFATEVASSRTPKQHQSLAQKIVDEATASTNLVERYVFLRVACQQFAKGEQFARAAAVLSDLSNEYQFDLHHARLRLLKVAEELASNDKSDTNNIQDIVEITLAWANQSAKRHQYVNATKMLSLAKSAVANAAPQNLSRLLANRLDELQPIAQSEASIKSELESSADDPKTRVGKFFALTCGDWQKGLPLIADGADPSFQSLAKKDLASPENSETQLELAEAWQATSENLTGTEAIGAKKRARHWYLAALPRRPGSEREQIQSQISTLDLPKTSLTIELELDGAARMEITSEGIRWIHHYGSVPSDVKLNDVPWIPADVPYYQNSGVTRFMPVETSLQMPQLEKTKGRGLVALERNKDGQVIVNLNDVSTGSDQYQFTIVLTR
;
A
#
# COMPACT_ATOMS: atom_id res chain seq x y z
N MET A 1 74.46 -5.47 -11.18
CA MET A 1 74.68 -6.24 -9.93
C MET A 1 73.99 -5.49 -8.80
N PRO A 2 73.35 -6.20 -7.87
CA PRO A 2 71.88 -6.35 -7.80
C PRO A 2 71.30 -5.61 -6.58
N ILE A 3 69.99 -5.47 -6.35
CA ILE A 3 69.01 -6.44 -5.82
C ILE A 3 67.71 -5.60 -5.69
N ARG A 4 66.60 -5.89 -6.39
CA ARG A 4 65.37 -6.59 -5.90
C ARG A 4 64.78 -5.94 -4.63
N ILE A 5 63.48 -5.70 -4.44
CA ILE A 5 62.24 -6.31 -4.94
C ILE A 5 61.07 -5.46 -4.35
N ASP A 6 59.99 -5.25 -5.13
CA ASP A 6 58.56 -5.28 -4.77
C ASP A 6 58.02 -4.47 -3.56
N LEU A 7 56.81 -3.93 -3.49
CA LEU A 7 55.59 -3.98 -4.28
C LEU A 7 54.65 -2.89 -3.71
N ILE A 8 53.85 -2.26 -4.59
CA ILE A 8 52.42 -1.92 -4.43
C ILE A 8 51.91 -0.86 -3.41
N ALA A 9 51.03 -0.03 -3.98
CA ALA A 9 49.83 0.63 -3.44
C ALA A 9 49.93 2.00 -2.71
N ALA A 10 49.42 2.98 -3.46
CA ALA A 10 48.20 3.73 -3.14
C ALA A 10 48.34 5.21 -2.72
N CYS A 11 47.32 5.92 -3.20
CA CYS A 11 46.70 7.13 -2.66
C CYS A 11 47.16 8.50 -3.15
N LEU A 12 46.17 9.13 -3.83
CA LEU A 12 45.75 10.52 -3.76
C LEU A 12 46.75 11.59 -4.20
N VAL A 13 46.27 12.53 -5.04
CA VAL A 13 45.94 13.88 -4.56
C VAL A 13 45.44 14.77 -5.72
N LEU A 14 44.30 15.43 -5.44
CA LEU A 14 43.79 16.73 -5.91
C LEU A 14 43.92 17.12 -7.40
N THR A 15 42.76 17.49 -7.96
CA THR A 15 42.69 18.59 -8.94
C THR A 15 41.62 19.58 -8.54
N CYS A 16 42.08 20.77 -8.17
CA CYS A 16 41.33 22.02 -8.13
C CYS A 16 40.80 22.35 -9.54
N ILE A 17 39.58 22.90 -9.64
CA ILE A 17 39.13 23.56 -10.86
C ILE A 17 38.65 24.97 -10.52
N THR A 18 39.36 25.93 -11.07
CA THR A 18 39.05 27.36 -11.16
C THR A 18 38.00 27.64 -12.22
N SER A 19 37.11 28.58 -11.92
CA SER A 19 36.08 29.16 -12.79
C SER A 19 36.61 30.07 -13.90
N VAL A 20 36.06 30.00 -15.12
CA VAL A 20 35.78 31.15 -16.04
C VAL A 20 34.63 30.76 -17.01
N PRO A 21 33.67 31.65 -17.36
CA PRO A 21 32.48 31.37 -18.19
C PRO A 21 32.62 31.77 -19.67
N GLY A 22 31.81 31.17 -20.56
CA GLY A 22 31.66 31.62 -21.95
C GLY A 22 30.80 30.68 -22.82
N LEU A 23 29.82 31.26 -23.51
CA LEU A 23 28.81 30.62 -24.37
C LEU A 23 29.39 29.68 -25.44
N SER A 24 28.72 28.53 -25.69
CA SER A 24 28.52 28.01 -27.05
C SER A 24 27.25 27.15 -27.12
N ILE A 25 26.50 27.37 -28.18
CA ILE A 25 25.21 26.79 -28.55
C ILE A 25 25.41 25.38 -29.09
N PHE A 26 24.72 24.37 -28.55
CA PHE A 26 24.30 23.18 -29.29
C PHE A 26 23.03 22.60 -28.66
N GLY A 27 22.02 22.41 -29.50
CA GLY A 27 20.76 21.77 -29.12
C GLY A 27 20.98 20.34 -28.67
N PHE A 28 20.52 20.02 -27.48
CA PHE A 28 20.22 18.67 -27.05
C PHE A 28 18.79 18.65 -26.52
N SER A 29 17.97 17.82 -27.15
CA SER A 29 16.74 17.29 -26.59
C SER A 29 17.06 16.73 -25.21
N ARG A 30 16.66 17.43 -24.15
CA ARG A 30 16.57 16.84 -22.82
C ARG A 30 15.22 16.14 -22.74
N SER A 31 15.20 14.89 -23.18
CA SER A 31 14.34 13.89 -22.56
C SER A 31 14.73 13.83 -21.08
N SER A 32 14.02 14.59 -20.25
CA SER A 32 14.00 14.36 -18.81
C SER A 32 13.29 13.04 -18.58
N VAL A 33 14.04 11.95 -18.71
CA VAL A 33 13.73 10.70 -18.03
C VAL A 33 13.68 11.07 -16.56
N PHE A 34 12.47 11.20 -16.02
CA PHE A 34 12.28 11.10 -14.59
C PHE A 34 12.75 9.70 -14.22
N ALA A 35 14.01 9.59 -13.79
CA ALA A 35 14.41 8.48 -12.97
C ALA A 35 13.37 8.44 -11.84
N ALA A 36 12.60 7.36 -11.76
CA ALA A 36 11.87 7.05 -10.55
C ALA A 36 12.86 7.29 -9.41
N GLU A 37 12.57 8.24 -8.52
CA GLU A 37 13.33 8.36 -7.29
C GLU A 37 13.31 6.94 -6.70
N GLN A 38 14.45 6.25 -6.76
CA GLN A 38 14.61 5.00 -6.04
C GLN A 38 14.26 5.37 -4.61
N GLU A 39 13.15 4.81 -4.08
CA GLU A 39 12.81 5.01 -2.67
C GLU A 39 14.10 4.77 -1.89
N PRO A 40 14.62 5.78 -1.17
CA PRO A 40 15.91 5.66 -0.51
C PRO A 40 15.85 4.43 0.39
N LYS A 41 16.92 3.61 0.36
CA LYS A 41 17.02 2.41 1.20
C LYS A 41 16.54 2.75 2.62
N PRO A 42 15.55 2.03 3.19
CA PRO A 42 15.02 2.33 4.51
C PRO A 42 16.15 2.41 5.53
N GLN A 43 16.17 3.50 6.32
CA GLN A 43 17.24 3.79 7.28
C GLN A 43 16.71 3.95 8.71
N LEU A 44 17.48 3.52 9.69
CA LEU A 44 17.19 3.72 11.11
C LEU A 44 17.53 5.15 11.55
N ARG A 45 16.56 6.06 11.39
CA ARG A 45 16.65 7.49 11.77
C ARG A 45 15.85 7.78 13.03
N LEU A 46 16.26 8.76 13.84
CA LEU A 46 15.47 9.20 14.99
C LEU A 46 14.00 9.39 14.61
N GLN A 47 13.13 8.80 15.40
CA GLN A 47 11.69 8.93 15.29
C GLN A 47 11.27 10.35 15.66
N TYR A 48 10.67 11.05 14.71
CA TYR A 48 10.12 12.38 14.93
C TYR A 48 8.66 12.25 15.38
N ARG A 49 8.28 12.99 16.43
CA ARG A 49 6.91 13.07 16.92
C ARG A 49 6.56 14.51 17.28
N SER A 50 5.31 14.89 17.08
CA SER A 50 4.75 16.13 17.64
C SER A 50 4.35 15.93 19.11
N GLN A 51 4.21 17.02 19.86
CA GLN A 51 3.78 16.97 21.27
C GLN A 51 2.38 16.36 21.46
N ASN A 52 1.54 16.39 20.43
CA ASN A 52 0.14 15.95 20.51
C ASN A 52 -0.09 14.53 19.97
N GLN A 53 0.96 13.86 19.47
CA GLN A 53 0.82 12.50 18.98
C GLN A 53 0.78 11.50 20.13
N THR A 54 -0.15 10.56 20.03
CA THR A 54 -0.42 9.58 21.08
C THR A 54 0.52 8.39 20.97
N LEU A 55 0.94 7.83 22.10
CA LEU A 55 1.43 6.46 22.17
C LEU A 55 0.24 5.54 22.43
N LEU A 56 -0.01 4.61 21.50
CA LEU A 56 -1.06 3.61 21.65
C LEU A 56 -0.47 2.31 22.21
N TYR A 57 -1.03 1.80 23.30
CA TYR A 57 -0.70 0.49 23.85
C TYR A 57 -1.85 -0.50 23.63
N VAL A 58 -1.58 -1.60 22.93
CA VAL A 58 -2.53 -2.70 22.75
C VAL A 58 -2.27 -3.71 23.86
N ALA A 59 -3.09 -3.67 24.89
CA ALA A 59 -2.85 -4.40 26.13
C ALA A 59 -3.02 -5.92 25.96
N GLY A 60 -3.98 -6.39 25.15
CA GLY A 60 -4.32 -7.81 25.12
C GLY A 60 -4.77 -8.28 26.50
N GLN A 61 -4.10 -9.30 27.02
CA GLN A 61 -4.26 -9.80 28.39
C GLN A 61 -3.35 -9.07 29.41
N GLY A 62 -2.46 -8.18 28.96
CA GLY A 62 -1.42 -7.52 29.74
C GLY A 62 -1.77 -6.10 30.20
N GLN A 63 -2.93 -5.89 30.84
CA GLN A 63 -3.34 -4.54 31.28
C GLN A 63 -2.32 -3.86 32.21
N ALA A 64 -1.65 -4.64 33.08
CA ALA A 64 -0.59 -4.12 33.94
C ALA A 64 0.60 -3.51 33.16
N GLU A 65 0.86 -3.97 31.93
CA GLU A 65 1.88 -3.36 31.06
C GLU A 65 1.44 -1.99 30.58
N ALA A 66 0.19 -1.90 30.12
CA ALA A 66 -0.41 -0.63 29.67
C ALA A 66 -0.46 0.39 30.82
N ASP A 67 -0.75 -0.04 32.05
CA ASP A 67 -0.78 0.83 33.22
C ASP A 67 0.62 1.38 33.55
N LYS A 68 1.68 0.54 33.48
CA LYS A 68 3.07 1.02 33.64
C LYS A 68 3.48 1.97 32.52
N ALA A 69 3.12 1.65 31.28
CA ALA A 69 3.39 2.53 30.14
C ALA A 69 2.71 3.88 30.32
N LYS A 70 1.46 3.88 30.80
CA LYS A 70 0.71 5.10 31.12
C LYS A 70 1.44 5.94 32.18
N THR A 71 1.95 5.33 33.25
CA THR A 71 2.69 6.08 34.29
C THR A 71 3.86 6.85 33.70
N ILE A 72 4.66 6.23 32.84
CA ILE A 72 5.80 6.90 32.20
C ILE A 72 5.33 7.99 31.23
N CYS A 73 4.27 7.72 30.47
CA CYS A 73 3.69 8.74 29.60
C CYS A 73 3.17 9.95 30.40
N ASP A 74 2.51 9.74 31.54
CA ASP A 74 2.02 10.81 32.41
C ASP A 74 3.21 11.63 32.98
N GLU A 75 4.26 10.97 33.46
CA GLU A 75 5.49 11.62 33.97
C GLU A 75 6.19 12.47 32.90
N GLN A 76 6.13 12.04 31.64
CA GLN A 76 6.74 12.73 30.51
C GLN A 76 5.79 13.66 29.76
N ASN A 77 4.56 13.82 30.26
CA ASN A 77 3.49 14.60 29.63
C ASN A 77 3.25 14.20 28.15
N LEU A 78 3.17 12.89 27.91
CA LEU A 78 2.92 12.28 26.60
C LEU A 78 1.46 11.84 26.50
N PRO A 79 0.74 12.17 25.42
CA PRO A 79 -0.59 11.62 25.20
C PRO A 79 -0.51 10.09 25.09
N PHE A 80 -1.36 9.40 25.85
CA PHE A 80 -1.39 7.95 25.93
C PHE A 80 -2.81 7.43 25.72
N LYS A 81 -2.93 6.31 24.99
CA LYS A 81 -4.17 5.58 24.81
C LYS A 81 -3.87 4.09 24.94
N SER A 82 -4.78 3.36 25.57
CA SER A 82 -4.73 1.89 25.58
C SER A 82 -6.01 1.29 25.05
N ILE A 83 -5.89 0.17 24.34
CA ILE A 83 -7.02 -0.66 23.90
C ILE A 83 -6.77 -2.10 24.33
N SER A 84 -7.84 -2.86 24.56
CA SER A 84 -7.73 -4.25 24.99
C SER A 84 -7.36 -5.22 23.88
N THR A 85 -7.65 -4.91 22.61
CA THR A 85 -7.42 -5.81 21.48
C THR A 85 -7.30 -5.02 20.17
N LEU A 86 -6.68 -5.62 19.15
CA LEU A 86 -6.64 -5.11 17.78
C LEU A 86 -8.00 -5.20 17.06
N GLU A 87 -9.00 -5.88 17.63
CA GLU A 87 -10.34 -6.07 17.04
C GLU A 87 -11.15 -4.78 16.86
N SER A 88 -10.86 -3.74 17.66
CA SER A 88 -11.64 -2.48 17.72
C SER A 88 -11.52 -1.58 16.47
N LEU A 89 -11.19 -2.18 15.33
CA LEU A 89 -10.97 -1.55 14.03
C LEU A 89 -12.28 -0.99 13.40
N PRO A 90 -12.18 0.07 12.57
CA PRO A 90 -10.93 0.56 11.99
C PRO A 90 -10.10 1.38 12.99
N LEU A 91 -8.82 0.99 13.14
CA LEU A 91 -7.80 1.63 13.96
C LEU A 91 -7.35 2.81 13.11
N ASP A 92 -7.92 3.96 13.43
CA ASP A 92 -7.37 5.20 12.95
C ASP A 92 -6.04 5.47 13.67
N CYS A 93 -4.94 4.91 13.15
CA CYS A 93 -3.58 5.10 13.67
C CYS A 93 -2.95 6.44 13.22
N SER A 94 -3.77 7.41 12.80
CA SER A 94 -3.30 8.66 12.23
C SER A 94 -2.83 9.65 13.30
N SER A 95 -3.33 9.50 14.53
CA SER A 95 -2.98 10.35 15.68
C SER A 95 -1.79 9.85 16.48
N GLU A 96 -1.33 8.64 16.17
CA GLU A 96 -0.30 7.92 16.88
C GLU A 96 1.08 8.17 16.25
N HIS A 97 2.12 8.28 17.07
CA HIS A 97 3.51 8.24 16.59
C HIS A 97 4.13 6.86 16.80
N ALA A 98 3.70 6.17 17.85
CA ALA A 98 4.14 4.83 18.21
C ALA A 98 2.96 3.98 18.65
N ILE A 99 3.03 2.69 18.30
CA ILE A 99 2.10 1.65 18.73
C ILE A 99 2.92 0.55 19.38
N ILE A 100 2.61 0.22 20.64
CA ILE A 100 3.18 -0.92 21.35
C ILE A 100 2.13 -2.02 21.40
N ILE A 101 2.48 -3.18 20.86
CA ILE A 101 1.72 -4.42 20.98
C ILE A 101 2.26 -5.18 22.18
N GLY A 102 1.45 -5.25 23.25
CA GLY A 102 1.80 -5.92 24.50
C GLY A 102 1.93 -7.43 24.36
N SER A 103 2.38 -8.07 25.44
CA SER A 103 2.61 -9.52 25.45
C SER A 103 1.34 -10.27 25.06
N ASN A 104 1.46 -11.27 24.18
CA ASN A 104 0.36 -12.08 23.65
C ASN A 104 -0.74 -11.30 22.88
N ALA A 105 -0.68 -9.97 22.78
CA ALA A 105 -1.64 -9.22 21.97
C ALA A 105 -1.49 -9.53 20.47
N ILE A 106 -0.31 -9.98 20.04
CA ILE A 106 -0.05 -10.46 18.69
C ILE A 106 -0.83 -11.74 18.34
N ASP A 107 -1.30 -12.51 19.33
CA ASP A 107 -2.08 -13.74 19.08
C ASP A 107 -3.34 -13.49 18.26
N PHE A 108 -3.88 -12.28 18.35
CA PHE A 108 -4.95 -11.84 17.48
C PHE A 108 -4.64 -12.09 15.99
N LEU A 109 -3.40 -11.84 15.53
CA LEU A 109 -3.05 -11.97 14.11
C LEU A 109 -3.04 -13.43 13.61
N GLY A 110 -2.91 -14.41 14.49
CA GLY A 110 -2.85 -15.82 14.09
C GLY A 110 -4.02 -16.68 14.57
N TRP A 111 -4.66 -16.36 15.69
CA TRP A 111 -5.78 -17.16 16.23
C TRP A 111 -7.16 -16.57 16.00
N HIS A 112 -7.27 -15.34 15.49
CA HIS A 112 -8.57 -14.78 15.16
C HIS A 112 -9.25 -15.61 14.06
N LYS A 113 -10.55 -15.87 14.26
CA LYS A 113 -11.35 -16.75 13.39
C LYS A 113 -11.52 -16.19 11.98
N ASP A 114 -11.59 -14.86 11.87
CA ASP A 114 -11.65 -14.18 10.58
C ASP A 114 -10.24 -13.76 10.15
N LYS A 115 -9.68 -14.51 9.19
CA LYS A 115 -8.36 -14.24 8.61
C LYS A 115 -8.31 -12.99 7.77
N THR A 116 -9.43 -12.58 7.17
CA THR A 116 -9.48 -11.33 6.41
C THR A 116 -9.35 -10.15 7.35
N ARG A 117 -10.03 -10.22 8.51
CA ARG A 117 -9.85 -9.24 9.57
C ARG A 117 -8.41 -9.15 10.05
N THR A 118 -7.70 -10.28 10.22
CA THR A 118 -6.27 -10.24 10.58
C THR A 118 -5.43 -9.54 9.51
N ALA A 119 -5.74 -9.75 8.22
CA ALA A 119 -5.04 -9.11 7.12
C ALA A 119 -5.32 -7.60 7.05
N GLU A 120 -6.56 -7.15 7.26
CA GLU A 120 -6.93 -5.73 7.31
C GLU A 120 -6.22 -4.97 8.44
N VAL A 121 -6.19 -5.59 9.64
CA VAL A 121 -5.48 -5.06 10.80
C VAL A 121 -3.99 -4.94 10.50
N PHE A 122 -3.40 -6.01 9.98
CA PHE A 122 -1.99 -6.02 9.66
C PHE A 122 -1.65 -4.98 8.59
N GLN A 123 -2.47 -4.85 7.54
CA GLN A 123 -2.31 -3.83 6.50
C GLN A 123 -2.39 -2.40 7.07
N THR A 124 -3.23 -2.18 8.08
CA THR A 124 -3.32 -0.89 8.79
C THR A 124 -2.03 -0.59 9.57
N LEU A 125 -1.50 -1.59 10.29
CA LEU A 125 -0.23 -1.48 11.02
C LEU A 125 0.95 -1.28 10.05
N GLU A 126 0.99 -2.02 8.95
CA GLU A 126 1.99 -1.89 7.90
C GLU A 126 1.96 -0.48 7.29
N SER A 127 0.78 0.03 6.96
CA SER A 127 0.60 1.39 6.42
C SER A 127 1.00 2.47 7.43
N PHE A 128 0.78 2.23 8.73
CA PHE A 128 1.23 3.12 9.80
C PHE A 128 2.77 3.21 9.84
N VAL A 129 3.47 2.07 9.82
CA VAL A 129 4.94 2.04 9.79
C VAL A 129 5.46 2.64 8.49
N ALA A 130 4.83 2.32 7.35
CA ALA A 130 5.26 2.81 6.04
C ALA A 130 5.26 4.33 5.93
N ARG A 131 4.36 5.00 6.66
CA ARG A 131 4.25 6.47 6.73
C ARG A 131 5.16 7.13 7.77
N GLY A 132 5.93 6.36 8.55
CA GLY A 132 6.88 6.89 9.53
C GLY A 132 6.65 6.44 10.97
N GLY A 133 5.59 5.68 11.27
CA GLY A 133 5.30 5.23 12.62
C GLY A 133 6.32 4.24 13.20
N HIS A 134 6.41 4.18 14.53
CA HIS A 134 7.13 3.13 15.26
C HIS A 134 6.15 2.05 15.72
N LEU A 135 6.30 0.84 15.21
CA LEU A 135 5.57 -0.32 15.73
C LEU A 135 6.50 -1.16 16.61
N PHE A 136 6.16 -1.35 17.88
CA PHE A 136 6.92 -2.19 18.81
C PHE A 136 6.11 -3.42 19.20
N PHE A 137 6.74 -4.59 19.17
CA PHE A 137 6.13 -5.85 19.61
C PHE A 137 6.89 -6.41 20.82
N PHE A 138 6.15 -6.67 21.90
CA PHE A 138 6.55 -7.70 22.84
C PHE A 138 6.12 -9.07 22.29
N GLY A 139 7.03 -10.03 22.38
CA GLY A 139 6.84 -11.37 21.85
C GLY A 139 5.70 -12.11 22.55
N SER A 140 5.22 -13.14 21.86
CA SER A 140 4.38 -14.20 22.40
C SER A 140 5.23 -15.47 22.54
N TYR A 141 4.73 -16.44 23.31
CA TYR A 141 5.41 -17.72 23.50
C TYR A 141 5.82 -18.37 22.16
N ASN A 142 7.13 -18.56 21.96
CA ASN A 142 7.76 -19.09 20.74
C ASN A 142 7.51 -18.26 19.47
N GLY A 143 7.20 -16.97 19.62
CA GLY A 143 6.82 -16.11 18.51
C GLY A 143 5.61 -16.62 17.72
N ARG A 144 4.70 -17.33 18.39
CA ARG A 144 3.45 -17.81 17.78
C ARG A 144 2.69 -16.65 17.14
N ASN A 145 1.98 -16.94 16.04
CA ASN A 145 1.06 -15.99 15.40
C ASN A 145 1.74 -14.71 14.87
N SER A 146 3.03 -14.80 14.52
CA SER A 146 3.82 -13.66 14.08
C SER A 146 4.29 -13.80 12.63
N GLU A 147 3.67 -14.67 11.83
CA GLU A 147 4.06 -14.96 10.45
C GLU A 147 4.05 -13.69 9.59
N GLN A 148 3.10 -12.78 9.83
CA GLN A 148 3.00 -11.52 9.12
C GLN A 148 4.19 -10.59 9.38
N LEU A 149 4.95 -10.76 10.47
CA LEU A 149 6.15 -9.96 10.73
C LEU A 149 7.27 -10.20 9.71
N GLN A 150 7.20 -11.28 8.92
CA GLN A 150 8.11 -11.52 7.80
C GLN A 150 8.07 -10.37 6.76
N THR A 151 6.95 -9.66 6.63
CA THR A 151 6.84 -8.45 5.80
C THR A 151 7.89 -7.40 6.20
N PHE A 152 8.15 -7.25 7.49
CA PHE A 152 9.17 -6.36 8.04
C PHE A 152 10.58 -6.97 8.03
N GLY A 153 10.71 -8.21 7.55
CA GLY A 153 11.94 -9.00 7.61
C GLY A 153 12.25 -9.54 9.01
N ILE A 154 11.22 -9.74 9.85
CA ILE A 154 11.34 -10.31 11.19
C ILE A 154 10.77 -11.72 11.16
N GLN A 155 11.60 -12.71 11.52
CA GLN A 155 11.20 -14.10 11.65
C GLN A 155 11.40 -14.55 13.09
N THR A 156 10.43 -15.24 13.67
CA THR A 156 10.50 -15.74 15.04
C THR A 156 10.75 -17.25 15.05
N THR A 157 11.36 -17.74 16.14
CA THR A 157 11.66 -19.16 16.36
C THR A 157 11.50 -19.50 17.86
N HIS A 158 11.64 -20.78 18.22
CA HIS A 158 11.24 -21.33 19.53
C HIS A 158 12.37 -21.41 20.58
N TYR A 159 13.51 -20.79 20.33
CA TYR A 159 14.68 -20.89 21.23
C TYR A 159 14.57 -19.91 22.39
N HIS A 160 14.59 -20.39 23.64
CA HIS A 160 14.40 -19.55 24.84
C HIS A 160 15.73 -19.01 25.37
N ASN A 161 15.69 -17.89 26.09
CA ASN A 161 16.87 -17.42 26.81
C ASN A 161 16.54 -16.67 28.09
N ASP A 162 17.23 -16.99 29.17
CA ASP A 162 16.97 -16.33 30.46
C ASP A 162 17.79 -15.06 30.66
N TYR A 163 18.81 -14.81 29.82
CA TYR A 163 19.78 -13.74 30.02
C TYR A 163 19.86 -12.74 28.85
N PHE A 164 20.46 -11.58 29.07
CA PHE A 164 20.85 -10.70 27.96
C PHE A 164 22.26 -10.16 28.18
N GLU A 165 22.88 -9.78 27.07
CA GLU A 165 24.15 -9.08 27.04
C GLU A 165 23.94 -7.68 26.46
N GLN A 166 24.68 -6.72 27.03
CA GLN A 166 24.67 -5.34 26.55
C GLN A 166 25.44 -5.25 25.24
N VAL A 167 24.95 -4.43 24.32
CA VAL A 167 25.59 -4.12 23.04
C VAL A 167 26.21 -2.73 23.16
N PRO A 168 27.55 -2.62 23.11
CA PRO A 168 28.23 -1.33 23.25
C PRO A 168 27.74 -0.29 22.23
N GLY A 169 27.48 0.91 22.71
CA GLY A 169 26.95 2.03 21.91
C GLY A 169 25.46 1.93 21.56
N ARG A 170 24.77 0.83 21.93
CA ARG A 170 23.34 0.58 21.66
C ARG A 170 22.54 0.45 22.95
N THR A 171 23.02 -0.32 23.91
CA THR A 171 22.30 -0.53 25.18
C THR A 171 22.24 0.75 26.00
N GLU A 172 23.28 1.58 25.99
CA GLU A 172 23.35 2.84 26.73
C GLU A 172 22.24 3.82 26.29
N VAL A 173 21.86 3.78 25.01
CA VAL A 173 20.78 4.63 24.49
C VAL A 173 19.40 4.06 24.80
N LEU A 174 19.27 2.73 24.84
CA LEU A 174 18.03 2.06 25.22
C LEU A 174 17.69 2.33 26.68
N PHE A 175 18.68 2.23 27.57
CA PHE A 175 18.51 2.37 29.03
C PHE A 175 18.66 3.79 29.55
N LYS A 176 18.72 4.80 28.68
CA LYS A 176 19.00 6.18 29.09
C LYS A 176 17.94 6.69 30.08
N GLY A 177 18.37 7.03 31.30
CA GLY A 177 17.50 7.46 32.41
C GLY A 177 16.90 6.31 33.24
N TYR A 178 17.24 5.07 32.92
CA TYR A 178 16.78 3.84 33.56
C TYR A 178 17.94 2.87 33.83
N GLU A 179 19.17 3.40 33.94
CA GLU A 179 20.38 2.59 34.11
C GLU A 179 20.33 1.77 35.42
N SER A 180 19.69 2.30 36.46
CA SER A 180 19.51 1.60 37.75
C SER A 180 18.45 0.49 37.72
N THR A 181 17.63 0.41 36.66
CA THR A 181 16.60 -0.63 36.51
C THR A 181 17.07 -1.80 35.65
N ILE A 182 18.31 -1.76 35.16
CA ILE A 182 18.96 -2.89 34.49
C ILE A 182 19.01 -4.05 35.49
N PRO A 183 18.42 -5.23 35.19
CA PRO A 183 18.51 -6.37 36.08
C PRO A 183 19.97 -6.77 36.34
N SER A 184 20.27 -7.12 37.59
CA SER A 184 21.54 -7.71 38.00
C SER A 184 21.26 -8.95 38.85
N PRO A 185 21.49 -10.18 38.34
CA PRO A 185 22.02 -10.50 37.01
C PRO A 185 21.05 -10.12 35.86
N PRO A 186 21.53 -9.98 34.61
CA PRO A 186 20.75 -9.48 33.48
C PRO A 186 19.71 -10.48 32.98
N LEU A 187 18.65 -10.70 33.77
CA LEU A 187 17.58 -11.66 33.53
C LEU A 187 16.45 -11.07 32.68
N VAL A 188 15.95 -11.85 31.72
CA VAL A 188 14.88 -11.46 30.78
C VAL A 188 13.78 -12.48 30.55
N HIS A 189 14.01 -13.78 30.77
CA HIS A 189 13.06 -14.85 30.44
C HIS A 189 12.37 -14.62 29.07
N SER A 190 13.17 -14.76 28.02
CA SER A 190 12.75 -14.64 26.63
C SER A 190 12.18 -15.95 26.12
N PHE A 191 10.94 -15.91 25.61
CA PHE A 191 10.21 -17.07 25.10
C PHE A 191 10.21 -17.09 23.57
N GLY A 192 11.33 -17.50 23.00
CA GLY A 192 11.55 -17.57 21.56
C GLY A 192 12.72 -16.70 21.14
N ASN A 193 13.00 -16.71 19.85
CA ASN A 193 14.13 -16.00 19.26
C ASN A 193 13.69 -15.24 18.00
N VAL A 194 14.46 -14.22 17.62
CA VAL A 194 14.20 -13.39 16.44
C VAL A 194 15.39 -13.44 15.48
N ILE A 195 15.08 -13.57 14.20
CA ILE A 195 16.01 -13.50 13.09
C ILE A 195 15.56 -12.35 12.20
N VAL A 196 16.50 -11.54 11.74
CA VAL A 196 16.23 -10.44 10.81
C VAL A 196 16.80 -10.79 9.44
N ALA A 197 16.02 -10.56 8.39
CA ALA A 197 16.45 -10.80 7.01
C ALA A 197 17.67 -9.91 6.66
N GLU A 198 18.66 -10.51 5.98
CA GLU A 198 19.96 -9.87 5.68
C GLU A 198 19.84 -8.60 4.81
N ASP A 199 18.76 -8.49 4.02
CA ASP A 199 18.50 -7.34 3.16
C ASP A 199 17.95 -6.12 3.93
N ARG A 200 17.61 -6.27 5.21
CA ARG A 200 17.03 -5.21 6.04
C ARG A 200 18.08 -4.45 6.84
N GLU A 201 17.96 -3.13 6.86
CA GLU A 201 18.72 -2.31 7.81
C GLU A 201 18.16 -2.48 9.22
N SER A 202 18.99 -2.97 10.15
CA SER A 202 18.58 -3.25 11.53
C SER A 202 19.64 -2.87 12.55
N ALA A 203 19.22 -2.73 13.81
CA ALA A 203 20.09 -2.49 14.96
C ALA A 203 19.67 -3.40 16.12
N VAL A 204 20.63 -4.20 16.59
CA VAL A 204 20.48 -5.03 17.79
C VAL A 204 20.75 -4.16 19.01
N MET A 205 19.72 -3.96 19.83
CA MET A 205 19.78 -3.10 21.02
C MET A 205 20.14 -3.89 22.28
N LEU A 206 19.76 -5.17 22.32
CA LEU A 206 20.15 -6.15 23.32
C LEU A 206 20.48 -7.47 22.62
N LYS A 207 21.56 -8.12 23.03
CA LYS A 207 21.91 -9.49 22.60
C LYS A 207 21.41 -10.50 23.61
N ARG A 208 21.16 -11.74 23.19
CA ARG A 208 20.91 -12.85 24.12
C ARG A 208 22.21 -13.17 24.85
N GLY A 209 22.13 -13.34 26.16
CA GLY A 209 23.30 -13.60 27.01
C GLY A 209 23.48 -15.08 27.30
N LYS A 210 24.71 -15.51 27.56
CA LYS A 210 24.98 -16.90 27.98
C LYS A 210 24.66 -17.10 29.46
N SER A 211 24.10 -18.27 29.79
CA SER A 211 24.03 -18.76 31.17
C SER A 211 25.46 -18.91 31.72
N GLY A 212 25.70 -18.42 32.95
CA GLY A 212 26.95 -18.71 33.67
C GLY A 212 27.05 -20.16 34.16
N ASP A 213 25.93 -20.90 34.11
CA ASP A 213 25.85 -22.34 34.39
C ASP A 213 26.00 -23.13 33.07
N PRO A 214 27.11 -23.88 32.88
CA PRO A 214 27.38 -24.66 31.67
C PRO A 214 26.45 -25.89 31.49
N ASP A 215 25.73 -26.32 32.54
CA ASP A 215 24.79 -27.44 32.49
C ASP A 215 23.34 -27.02 32.15
N ASN A 216 23.09 -25.71 32.02
CA ASN A 216 21.78 -25.19 31.65
C ASN A 216 21.48 -25.41 30.16
N ARG A 217 20.93 -26.59 29.83
CA ARG A 217 20.50 -26.97 28.48
C ARG A 217 19.37 -26.11 27.89
N LYS A 218 18.79 -25.17 28.65
CA LYS A 218 17.83 -24.19 28.10
C LYS A 218 18.49 -23.08 27.29
N ALA A 219 19.82 -22.95 27.34
CA ALA A 219 20.60 -22.06 26.48
C ALA A 219 20.84 -22.70 25.10
N GLU A 220 19.77 -23.17 24.45
CA GLU A 220 19.86 -23.73 23.11
C GLU A 220 19.76 -22.59 22.07
N HIS A 221 20.87 -22.42 21.34
CA HIS A 221 21.07 -21.71 20.08
C HIS A 221 21.31 -20.18 20.08
N ASP A 222 22.45 -19.87 19.44
CA ASP A 222 23.00 -18.60 18.94
C ASP A 222 23.07 -17.39 19.91
N PRO A 223 24.20 -17.20 20.63
CA PRO A 223 24.40 -16.06 21.52
C PRO A 223 24.48 -14.72 20.77
N ASP A 224 24.61 -14.72 19.44
CA ASP A 224 24.60 -13.49 18.65
C ASP A 224 23.19 -13.06 18.23
N SER A 225 22.18 -13.88 18.52
CA SER A 225 20.79 -13.52 18.23
C SER A 225 20.27 -12.37 19.12
N PRO A 226 19.37 -11.51 18.62
CA PRO A 226 18.86 -10.36 19.38
C PRO A 226 17.89 -10.76 20.50
N ALA A 227 18.00 -10.08 21.64
CA ALA A 227 16.95 -10.02 22.67
C ALA A 227 16.06 -8.76 22.51
N LEU A 228 16.53 -7.75 21.78
CA LEU A 228 15.73 -6.64 21.28
C LEU A 228 16.37 -6.12 19.99
N VAL A 229 15.59 -6.06 18.92
CA VAL A 229 16.04 -5.54 17.62
C VAL A 229 15.08 -4.50 17.08
N THR A 230 15.61 -3.54 16.33
CA THR A 230 14.80 -2.62 15.53
C THR A 230 15.22 -2.69 14.07
N VAL A 231 14.23 -2.67 13.17
CA VAL A 231 14.39 -2.84 11.72
C VAL A 231 13.76 -1.63 11.03
N ALA A 232 14.45 -1.05 10.05
CA ALA A 232 13.89 0.02 9.23
C ALA A 232 12.88 -0.55 8.23
N TYR A 233 11.73 0.10 8.09
CA TYR A 233 10.73 -0.28 7.09
C TYR A 233 10.14 0.96 6.44
N LYS A 234 10.40 1.13 5.14
CA LYS A 234 10.04 2.32 4.37
C LYS A 234 10.48 3.60 5.13
N ARG A 235 9.54 4.44 5.58
CA ARG A 235 9.84 5.68 6.32
C ARG A 235 9.86 5.51 7.84
N GLY A 236 9.38 4.38 8.37
CA GLY A 236 9.27 4.12 9.80
C GLY A 236 10.16 2.97 10.26
N ARG A 237 9.77 2.32 11.36
CA ARG A 237 10.51 1.20 11.93
C ARG A 237 9.60 0.22 12.66
N VAL A 238 10.09 -1.01 12.76
CA VAL A 238 9.51 -2.06 13.60
C VAL A 238 10.55 -2.53 14.60
N SER A 239 10.17 -2.59 15.87
CA SER A 239 11.00 -3.20 16.92
C SER A 239 10.33 -4.46 17.46
N TYR A 240 11.14 -5.45 17.77
CA TYR A 240 10.67 -6.72 18.32
C TYR A 240 11.56 -7.16 19.47
N SER A 241 10.93 -7.63 20.54
CA SER A 241 11.58 -8.21 21.70
C SER A 241 10.88 -9.50 22.10
N PRO A 242 11.53 -10.68 22.08
CA PRO A 242 10.97 -11.93 22.58
C PRO A 242 10.88 -12.00 24.12
N ILE A 243 11.19 -10.90 24.82
CA ILE A 243 11.07 -10.76 26.27
C ILE A 243 9.59 -10.60 26.60
N GLU A 244 9.07 -11.42 27.50
CA GLU A 244 7.68 -11.33 27.95
C GLU A 244 7.56 -10.50 29.24
N PRO A 245 6.98 -9.29 29.20
CA PRO A 245 6.70 -8.48 30.38
C PRO A 245 6.08 -9.23 31.55
N GLN A 246 5.07 -10.08 31.31
CA GLN A 246 4.37 -10.84 32.36
C GLN A 246 5.22 -11.95 32.99
N SER A 247 6.29 -12.37 32.31
CA SER A 247 7.12 -13.51 32.70
C SER A 247 8.50 -13.06 33.19
N GLY A 248 8.57 -11.93 33.90
CA GLY A 248 9.81 -11.37 34.46
C GLY A 248 10.44 -10.22 33.66
N GLY A 249 9.89 -9.90 32.48
CA GLY A 249 10.34 -8.80 31.63
C GLY A 249 9.73 -7.43 31.93
N MET A 250 8.88 -7.29 32.95
CA MET A 250 8.08 -6.08 33.19
C MET A 250 8.93 -4.79 33.37
N TRP A 251 10.19 -4.94 33.73
CA TRP A 251 11.16 -3.84 33.84
C TRP A 251 11.43 -3.17 32.48
N LEU A 252 11.24 -3.88 31.36
CA LEU A 252 11.53 -3.39 30.01
C LEU A 252 10.46 -2.43 29.49
N VAL A 253 9.21 -2.54 29.95
CA VAL A 253 8.10 -1.68 29.54
C VAL A 253 8.41 -0.18 29.72
N PRO A 254 8.76 0.32 30.92
CA PRO A 254 9.06 1.74 31.11
C PRO A 254 10.26 2.21 30.28
N ILE A 255 11.26 1.34 30.08
CA ILE A 255 12.46 1.61 29.28
C ILE A 255 12.09 1.81 27.81
N VAL A 256 11.29 0.91 27.24
CA VAL A 256 10.85 0.99 25.85
C VAL A 256 10.02 2.26 25.62
N VAL A 257 9.10 2.58 26.54
CA VAL A 257 8.28 3.80 26.44
C VAL A 257 9.15 5.05 26.45
N ASN A 258 10.10 5.13 27.39
CA ASN A 258 11.05 6.24 27.46
C ASN A 258 11.95 6.31 26.22
N TRP A 259 12.48 5.17 25.77
CA TRP A 259 13.31 5.09 24.57
C TRP A 259 12.57 5.60 23.33
N ILE A 260 11.31 5.21 23.14
CA ILE A 260 10.43 5.73 22.08
C ILE A 260 10.22 7.24 22.24
N ALA A 261 9.97 7.71 23.47
CA ALA A 261 9.76 9.13 23.74
C ALA A 261 10.96 10.01 23.38
N LEU A 262 12.18 9.45 23.47
CA LEU A 262 13.45 10.06 23.06
C LEU A 262 13.73 9.95 21.54
N GLY A 263 12.78 9.45 20.74
CA GLY A 263 12.93 9.27 19.31
C GLY A 263 13.61 7.95 18.92
N ALA A 264 13.62 6.96 19.83
CA ALA A 264 14.20 5.64 19.62
C ALA A 264 15.64 5.69 19.05
N PRO A 265 16.58 6.38 19.70
CA PRO A 265 17.97 6.42 19.27
C PRO A 265 18.51 5.00 19.13
N THR A 266 19.31 4.76 18.09
CA THR A 266 19.96 3.46 17.89
C THR A 266 21.43 3.52 18.19
N ASN A 267 22.08 4.69 18.32
CA ASN A 267 23.51 4.81 18.58
C ASN A 267 23.83 5.90 19.62
N ALA A 268 24.91 5.72 20.39
CA ALA A 268 25.33 6.65 21.45
C ALA A 268 25.53 8.11 21.00
N ASN A 269 25.95 8.35 19.76
CA ASN A 269 26.05 9.70 19.21
C ASN A 269 24.69 10.43 19.10
N GLN A 270 23.58 9.68 19.10
CA GLN A 270 22.22 10.22 19.05
C GLN A 270 21.66 10.57 20.45
N ILE A 271 22.33 10.23 21.56
CA ILE A 271 21.85 10.49 22.94
C ILE A 271 21.61 11.98 23.19
N HIS A 272 22.43 12.85 22.59
CA HIS A 272 22.40 14.29 22.79
C HIS A 272 21.78 15.05 21.62
N GLU A 273 21.41 14.34 20.55
CA GLU A 273 20.65 14.91 19.47
C GLU A 273 19.27 15.27 20.04
N LYS A 274 19.05 16.56 20.28
CA LYS A 274 17.68 17.04 20.45
C LYS A 274 16.95 16.63 19.19
N VAL A 275 15.80 15.98 19.36
CA VAL A 275 14.78 15.85 18.33
C VAL A 275 14.24 17.27 18.06
N VAL A 276 15.06 18.13 17.44
CA VAL A 276 14.62 19.39 16.84
C VAL A 276 13.98 18.95 15.56
N VAL A 277 12.66 18.92 15.55
CA VAL A 277 11.98 18.55 14.33
C VAL A 277 12.14 19.70 13.33
N PRO A 278 12.73 19.48 12.15
CA PRO A 278 12.44 20.38 11.05
C PRO A 278 10.93 20.34 10.83
N GLU A 279 10.26 21.49 10.83
CA GLU A 279 8.81 21.55 10.62
C GLU A 279 8.36 20.82 9.33
N SER A 280 9.27 20.73 8.36
CA SER A 280 9.17 19.96 7.12
C SER A 280 9.23 18.43 7.25
N MET A 281 9.67 17.90 8.40
CA MET A 281 9.81 16.46 8.68
C MET A 281 8.86 15.94 9.75
N LEU A 282 8.17 16.81 10.49
CA LEU A 282 6.93 16.41 11.16
C LEU A 282 5.97 15.92 10.08
N PRO A 283 5.28 14.78 10.25
CA PRO A 283 3.96 14.65 9.67
C PRO A 283 3.20 15.87 10.18
N THR A 284 2.96 16.84 9.31
CA THR A 284 2.06 17.95 9.60
C THR A 284 0.79 17.31 10.09
N LYS A 285 0.51 17.52 11.38
CA LYS A 285 -0.76 17.23 12.06
C LYS A 285 -1.80 16.55 11.16
N ASN A 286 -2.11 15.28 11.43
CA ASN A 286 -3.52 14.98 11.64
C ASN A 286 -3.94 15.90 12.76
N SER A 287 -4.67 16.94 12.39
CA SER A 287 -4.91 18.06 13.28
C SER A 287 -5.48 17.61 14.62
N THR A 288 -5.14 18.34 15.69
CA THR A 288 -6.19 18.73 16.64
C THR A 288 -7.39 19.07 15.78
N ARG A 289 -8.46 18.25 15.74
CA ARG A 289 -9.63 18.44 14.87
C ARG A 289 -9.66 19.89 14.45
N GLY A 290 -9.33 20.18 13.19
CA GLY A 290 -9.22 21.57 12.71
C GLY A 290 -10.39 22.36 13.29
N PRO A 291 -10.20 23.64 13.68
CA PRO A 291 -11.18 24.38 14.47
C PRO A 291 -12.58 24.12 13.94
N ASN A 292 -13.57 23.92 14.82
CA ASN A 292 -14.95 23.76 14.38
C ASN A 292 -15.27 24.87 13.38
N LEU A 293 -15.45 24.51 12.11
CA LEU A 293 -15.64 25.47 11.03
C LEU A 293 -17.05 26.03 11.14
N THR A 294 -17.23 27.06 11.96
CA THR A 294 -18.53 27.71 12.10
C THR A 294 -18.84 28.51 10.84
N ARG A 295 -20.13 28.67 10.53
CA ARG A 295 -20.55 29.44 9.36
C ARG A 295 -20.05 30.88 9.41
N ASN A 296 -20.01 31.48 10.61
CA ASN A 296 -19.58 32.87 10.79
C ASN A 296 -18.08 33.00 10.52
N ASP A 297 -17.25 32.14 11.12
CA ASP A 297 -15.79 32.19 10.91
C ASP A 297 -15.41 31.96 9.44
N LEU A 298 -16.13 31.06 8.75
CA LEU A 298 -15.96 30.85 7.31
C LEU A 298 -16.34 32.09 6.49
N GLN A 299 -17.37 32.83 6.88
CA GLN A 299 -17.79 34.07 6.21
C GLN A 299 -16.77 35.20 6.42
N GLU A 300 -16.26 35.34 7.64
CA GLU A 300 -15.21 36.32 7.97
C GLU A 300 -13.91 36.03 7.20
N ALA A 301 -13.45 34.79 7.23
CA ALA A 301 -12.29 34.34 6.45
C ALA A 301 -12.50 34.55 4.94
N GLN A 302 -13.71 34.30 4.43
CA GLN A 302 -14.05 34.54 3.02
C GLN A 302 -14.05 36.03 2.67
N ALA A 303 -14.54 36.89 3.57
CA ALA A 303 -14.51 38.34 3.37
C ALA A 303 -13.06 38.86 3.35
N ARG A 304 -12.21 38.35 4.25
CA ARG A 304 -10.77 38.68 4.24
C ARG A 304 -10.10 38.21 2.95
N PHE A 305 -10.41 37.00 2.47
CA PHE A 305 -9.90 36.52 1.18
C PHE A 305 -10.26 37.49 0.05
N GLN A 306 -11.52 37.95 -0.01
CA GLN A 306 -11.95 38.90 -1.05
C GLN A 306 -11.23 40.24 -0.93
N ALA A 307 -11.04 40.76 0.28
CA ALA A 307 -10.32 42.02 0.50
C ALA A 307 -8.87 41.96 0.01
N LEU A 308 -8.21 40.81 0.13
CA LEU A 308 -6.81 40.63 -0.29
C LEU A 308 -6.66 40.33 -1.78
N PHE A 309 -7.49 39.43 -2.34
CA PHE A 309 -7.20 38.82 -3.63
C PHE A 309 -8.25 39.07 -4.73
N ALA A 310 -9.34 39.82 -4.47
CA ALA A 310 -10.42 39.98 -5.45
C ALA A 310 -9.94 40.55 -6.79
N THR A 311 -9.06 41.56 -6.78
CA THR A 311 -8.53 42.17 -8.00
C THR A 311 -7.69 41.18 -8.81
N GLU A 312 -6.81 40.42 -8.16
CA GLU A 312 -5.93 39.46 -8.83
C GLU A 312 -6.71 38.24 -9.35
N VAL A 313 -7.72 37.78 -8.61
CA VAL A 313 -8.66 36.75 -9.07
C VAL A 313 -9.39 37.22 -10.33
N ALA A 314 -9.85 38.47 -10.36
CA ALA A 314 -10.57 39.04 -11.50
C ALA A 314 -9.66 39.29 -12.72
N SER A 315 -8.38 39.62 -12.51
CA SER A 315 -7.42 39.88 -13.58
C SER A 315 -6.72 38.63 -14.12
N SER A 316 -6.76 37.50 -13.40
CA SER A 316 -6.13 36.25 -13.83
C SER A 316 -6.95 35.58 -14.93
N ARG A 317 -6.37 35.49 -16.15
CA ARG A 317 -7.03 34.94 -17.35
C ARG A 317 -6.23 33.84 -18.05
N THR A 318 -4.94 33.74 -17.75
CA THR A 318 -4.03 32.77 -18.36
C THR A 318 -3.56 31.75 -17.31
N PRO A 319 -3.15 30.53 -17.72
CA PRO A 319 -2.64 29.53 -16.78
C PRO A 319 -1.52 30.06 -15.89
N LYS A 320 -0.53 30.77 -16.45
CA LYS A 320 0.59 31.36 -15.68
C LYS A 320 0.14 32.37 -14.62
N GLN A 321 -0.88 33.17 -14.91
CA GLN A 321 -1.44 34.11 -13.94
C GLN A 321 -2.13 33.36 -12.79
N HIS A 322 -2.91 32.31 -13.11
CA HIS A 322 -3.53 31.46 -12.11
C HIS A 322 -2.49 30.72 -11.24
N GLN A 323 -1.40 30.22 -11.82
CA GLN A 323 -0.28 29.61 -11.09
C GLN A 323 0.37 30.60 -10.11
N SER A 324 0.64 31.83 -10.59
CA SER A 324 1.27 32.87 -9.78
C SER A 324 0.36 33.31 -8.62
N LEU A 325 -0.94 33.47 -8.90
CA LEU A 325 -1.95 33.78 -7.88
C LEU A 325 -2.09 32.64 -6.87
N ALA A 326 -2.15 31.39 -7.33
CA ALA A 326 -2.26 30.23 -6.44
C ALA A 326 -1.08 30.16 -5.47
N GLN A 327 0.16 30.38 -5.95
CA GLN A 327 1.34 30.39 -5.09
C GLN A 327 1.28 31.52 -4.06
N LYS A 328 0.91 32.75 -4.46
CA LYS A 328 0.70 33.86 -3.51
C LYS A 328 -0.32 33.53 -2.43
N ILE A 329 -1.44 32.89 -2.79
CA ILE A 329 -2.47 32.49 -1.82
C ILE A 329 -1.93 31.43 -0.86
N VAL A 330 -1.13 30.47 -1.33
CA VAL A 330 -0.48 29.48 -0.46
C VAL A 330 0.50 30.15 0.50
N ASP A 331 1.30 31.08 0.02
CA ASP A 331 2.29 31.78 0.85
C ASP A 331 1.59 32.56 1.97
N GLU A 332 0.51 33.30 1.64
CA GLU A 332 -0.33 34.00 2.62
C GLU A 332 -1.02 33.04 3.60
N ALA A 333 -1.57 31.92 3.11
CA ALA A 333 -2.23 30.94 3.95
C ALA A 333 -1.25 30.25 4.92
N THR A 334 -0.01 30.05 4.49
CA THR A 334 1.05 29.45 5.30
C THR A 334 1.55 30.43 6.37
N ALA A 335 1.56 31.73 6.07
CA ALA A 335 1.91 32.78 7.02
C ALA A 335 0.80 33.07 8.04
N SER A 336 -0.47 32.75 7.75
CA SER A 336 -1.58 33.01 8.65
C SER A 336 -1.61 32.05 9.86
N THR A 337 -1.69 32.63 11.06
CA THR A 337 -1.93 31.88 12.30
C THR A 337 -3.42 31.54 12.52
N ASN A 338 -4.32 32.08 11.70
CA ASN A 338 -5.75 31.79 11.75
C ASN A 338 -6.06 30.55 10.89
N LEU A 339 -6.36 29.44 11.57
CA LEU A 339 -6.62 28.14 10.93
C LEU A 339 -7.87 28.15 10.02
N VAL A 340 -8.89 28.98 10.29
CA VAL A 340 -10.08 29.07 9.42
C VAL A 340 -9.75 29.83 8.14
N GLU A 341 -8.94 30.89 8.23
CA GLU A 341 -8.42 31.60 7.06
C GLU A 341 -7.53 30.69 6.21
N ARG A 342 -6.60 29.97 6.85
CA ARG A 342 -5.74 29.01 6.17
C ARG A 342 -6.57 27.99 5.38
N TYR A 343 -7.62 27.43 6.00
CA TYR A 343 -8.55 26.54 5.33
C TYR A 343 -9.22 27.18 4.10
N VAL A 344 -9.78 28.39 4.24
CA VAL A 344 -10.45 29.08 3.13
C VAL A 344 -9.47 29.41 2.00
N PHE A 345 -8.28 29.92 2.33
CA PHE A 345 -7.30 30.38 1.36
C PHE A 345 -6.74 29.20 0.58
N LEU A 346 -6.33 28.12 1.26
CA LEU A 346 -5.83 26.92 0.58
C LEU A 346 -6.89 26.27 -0.31
N ARG A 347 -8.18 26.29 0.07
CA ARG A 347 -9.25 25.81 -0.82
C ARG A 347 -9.36 26.60 -2.12
N VAL A 348 -9.22 27.92 -2.04
CA VAL A 348 -9.19 28.76 -3.25
C VAL A 348 -7.89 28.53 -4.03
N ALA A 349 -6.75 28.37 -3.35
CA ALA A 349 -5.48 28.05 -4.00
C ALA A 349 -5.55 26.74 -4.81
N CYS A 350 -6.18 25.67 -4.31
CA CYS A 350 -6.38 24.44 -5.08
C CYS A 350 -7.11 24.71 -6.41
N GLN A 351 -8.17 25.53 -6.38
CA GLN A 351 -8.91 25.89 -7.58
C GLN A 351 -8.08 26.74 -8.55
N GLN A 352 -7.25 27.65 -8.03
CA GLN A 352 -6.35 28.46 -8.86
C GLN A 352 -5.22 27.60 -9.47
N PHE A 353 -4.66 26.63 -8.74
CA PHE A 353 -3.70 25.67 -9.33
C PHE A 353 -4.34 24.84 -10.45
N ALA A 354 -5.57 24.35 -10.26
CA ALA A 354 -6.29 23.65 -11.31
C ALA A 354 -6.54 24.55 -12.54
N LYS A 355 -6.94 25.81 -12.34
CA LYS A 355 -7.04 26.82 -13.43
C LYS A 355 -5.70 27.15 -14.09
N GLY A 356 -4.63 26.93 -13.36
CA GLY A 356 -3.25 27.08 -13.81
C GLY A 356 -2.70 25.86 -14.54
N GLU A 357 -3.50 24.83 -14.86
CA GLU A 357 -3.00 23.55 -15.41
C GLU A 357 -1.90 22.91 -14.54
N GLN A 358 -2.04 23.03 -13.21
CA GLN A 358 -1.17 22.37 -12.23
C GLN A 358 -2.01 21.44 -11.35
N PHE A 359 -2.68 20.46 -11.97
CA PHE A 359 -3.59 19.57 -11.27
C PHE A 359 -2.91 18.75 -10.16
N ALA A 360 -1.67 18.28 -10.37
CA ALA A 360 -0.90 17.62 -9.31
C ALA A 360 -0.68 18.51 -8.07
N ARG A 361 -0.36 19.80 -8.25
CA ARG A 361 -0.22 20.73 -7.12
C ARG A 361 -1.57 21.01 -6.44
N ALA A 362 -2.65 21.17 -7.22
CA ALA A 362 -3.99 21.33 -6.66
C ALA A 362 -4.41 20.13 -5.80
N ALA A 363 -4.12 18.92 -6.26
CA ALA A 363 -4.38 17.68 -5.56
C ALA A 363 -3.51 17.52 -4.30
N ALA A 364 -2.22 17.90 -4.36
CA ALA A 364 -1.32 17.89 -3.21
C ALA A 364 -1.81 18.83 -2.09
N VAL A 365 -2.15 20.08 -2.42
CA VAL A 365 -2.70 21.04 -1.44
C VAL A 365 -4.04 20.55 -0.87
N LEU A 366 -4.89 19.92 -1.70
CA LEU A 366 -6.13 19.32 -1.20
C LEU A 366 -5.87 18.14 -0.25
N SER A 367 -4.83 17.34 -0.52
CA SER A 367 -4.41 16.25 0.35
C SER A 367 -3.94 16.80 1.70
N ASP A 368 -3.10 17.85 1.70
CA ASP A 368 -2.63 18.52 2.91
C ASP A 368 -3.79 19.08 3.73
N LEU A 369 -4.74 19.73 3.07
CA LEU A 369 -6.00 20.17 3.69
C LEU A 369 -6.75 19.01 4.33
N SER A 370 -6.85 17.86 3.66
CA SER A 370 -7.59 16.70 4.19
C SER A 370 -6.92 16.03 5.39
N ASN A 371 -5.61 16.21 5.54
CA ASN A 371 -4.88 15.78 6.74
C ASN A 371 -5.13 16.75 7.90
N GLU A 372 -5.30 18.05 7.62
CA GLU A 372 -5.44 19.08 8.66
C GLU A 372 -6.91 19.42 9.01
N TYR A 373 -7.90 19.13 8.16
CA TYR A 373 -9.29 19.55 8.38
C TYR A 373 -10.29 18.43 8.09
N GLN A 374 -11.37 18.38 8.87
CA GLN A 374 -12.53 17.52 8.60
C GLN A 374 -13.52 18.24 7.68
N PHE A 375 -13.64 17.78 6.44
CA PHE A 375 -14.61 18.26 5.48
C PHE A 375 -14.98 17.15 4.48
N ASP A 376 -16.01 17.40 3.66
CA ASP A 376 -16.34 16.50 2.57
C ASP A 376 -15.26 16.55 1.47
N LEU A 377 -14.23 15.71 1.65
CA LEU A 377 -13.12 15.55 0.70
C LEU A 377 -13.61 15.10 -0.67
N HIS A 378 -14.65 14.28 -0.72
CA HIS A 378 -15.21 13.82 -1.98
C HIS A 378 -15.81 14.99 -2.77
N HIS A 379 -16.62 15.83 -2.13
CA HIS A 379 -17.13 17.05 -2.75
C HIS A 379 -16.00 17.97 -3.23
N ALA A 380 -14.93 18.12 -2.45
CA ALA A 380 -13.78 18.92 -2.84
C ALA A 380 -13.03 18.36 -4.07
N ARG A 381 -12.85 17.04 -4.17
CA ARG A 381 -12.26 16.37 -5.34
C ARG A 381 -13.11 16.58 -6.61
N LEU A 382 -14.43 16.40 -6.51
CA LEU A 382 -15.35 16.69 -7.62
C LEU A 382 -15.27 18.15 -8.07
N ARG A 383 -15.13 19.10 -7.14
CA ARG A 383 -14.97 20.53 -7.47
C ARG A 383 -13.68 20.79 -8.25
N LEU A 384 -12.56 20.15 -7.91
CA LEU A 384 -11.32 20.29 -8.68
C LEU A 384 -11.45 19.70 -10.10
N LEU A 385 -12.08 18.53 -10.22
CA LEU A 385 -12.33 17.92 -11.52
C LEU A 385 -13.28 18.76 -12.38
N LYS A 386 -14.28 19.40 -11.76
CA LYS A 386 -15.18 20.33 -12.44
C LYS A 386 -14.44 21.54 -13.01
N VAL A 387 -13.48 22.09 -12.26
CA VAL A 387 -12.60 23.16 -12.75
C VAL A 387 -11.80 22.69 -13.95
N ALA A 388 -11.23 21.48 -13.91
CA ALA A 388 -10.52 20.91 -15.05
C ALA A 388 -11.44 20.70 -16.27
N GLU A 389 -12.66 20.21 -16.05
CA GLU A 389 -13.68 20.04 -17.10
C GLU A 389 -14.05 21.36 -17.79
N GLU A 390 -14.23 22.43 -17.03
CA GLU A 390 -14.55 23.77 -17.56
C GLU A 390 -13.42 24.33 -18.45
N LEU A 391 -12.20 23.81 -18.34
CA LEU A 391 -11.02 24.24 -19.10
C LEU A 391 -10.73 23.33 -20.31
N ALA A 392 -11.45 22.22 -20.44
CA ALA A 392 -11.21 21.17 -21.45
C ALA A 392 -11.42 21.62 -22.91
N SER A 393 -11.96 22.82 -23.14
CA SER A 393 -12.15 23.40 -24.47
C SER A 393 -10.86 23.90 -25.14
N ASN A 394 -9.73 23.88 -24.44
CA ASN A 394 -8.45 24.32 -24.99
C ASN A 394 -7.65 23.13 -25.56
N ASP A 395 -7.60 23.00 -26.88
CA ASP A 395 -6.77 22.02 -27.65
C ASP A 395 -5.24 22.11 -27.40
N LYS A 396 -4.79 22.95 -26.46
CA LYS A 396 -3.38 23.22 -26.15
C LYS A 396 -3.00 22.92 -24.70
N SER A 397 -3.81 22.13 -23.97
CA SER A 397 -3.49 21.81 -22.58
C SER A 397 -2.20 20.99 -22.49
N ASP A 398 -1.39 21.25 -21.46
CA ASP A 398 -0.14 20.54 -21.22
C ASP A 398 -0.40 19.04 -21.03
N THR A 399 0.28 18.19 -21.82
CA THR A 399 0.20 16.73 -21.75
C THR A 399 0.49 16.21 -20.33
N ASN A 400 1.41 16.85 -19.59
CA ASN A 400 1.71 16.47 -18.21
C ASN A 400 0.50 16.71 -17.29
N ASN A 401 -0.21 17.82 -17.45
CA ASN A 401 -1.41 18.12 -16.67
C ASN A 401 -2.55 17.14 -16.99
N ILE A 402 -2.69 16.73 -18.27
CA ILE A 402 -3.66 15.69 -18.67
C ILE A 402 -3.33 14.36 -17.98
N GLN A 403 -2.05 13.97 -17.97
CA GLN A 403 -1.59 12.77 -17.29
C GLN A 403 -1.88 12.85 -15.78
N ASP A 404 -1.58 13.99 -15.14
CA ASP A 404 -1.88 14.21 -13.72
C ASP A 404 -3.38 14.04 -13.41
N ILE A 405 -4.27 14.63 -14.23
CA ILE A 405 -5.73 14.50 -14.07
C ILE A 405 -6.13 13.01 -14.11
N VAL A 406 -5.61 12.25 -15.07
CA VAL A 406 -5.95 10.83 -15.25
C VAL A 406 -5.46 9.99 -14.08
N GLU A 407 -4.17 10.07 -13.75
CA GLU A 407 -3.55 9.23 -12.70
C GLU A 407 -4.14 9.52 -11.32
N ILE A 408 -4.26 10.80 -10.96
CA ILE A 408 -4.76 11.21 -9.65
C ILE A 408 -6.25 10.84 -9.49
N THR A 409 -7.05 11.02 -10.54
CA THR A 409 -8.47 10.61 -10.50
C THR A 409 -8.61 9.11 -10.35
N LEU A 410 -7.82 8.32 -11.09
CA LEU A 410 -7.83 6.86 -10.96
C LEU A 410 -7.48 6.44 -9.52
N ALA A 411 -6.47 7.08 -8.91
CA ALA A 411 -6.12 6.83 -7.52
C ALA A 411 -7.27 7.17 -6.55
N TRP A 412 -7.92 8.33 -6.71
CA TRP A 412 -9.07 8.72 -5.90
C TRP A 412 -10.27 7.79 -6.08
N ALA A 413 -10.60 7.41 -7.32
CA ALA A 413 -11.69 6.50 -7.63
C ALA A 413 -11.43 5.09 -7.05
N ASN A 414 -10.19 4.60 -7.12
CA ASN A 414 -9.81 3.32 -6.50
C ASN A 414 -9.91 3.37 -4.97
N GLN A 415 -9.52 4.48 -4.34
CA GLN A 415 -9.70 4.67 -2.91
C GLN A 415 -11.17 4.67 -2.51
N SER A 416 -12.04 5.33 -3.29
CA SER A 416 -13.49 5.32 -3.07
C SER A 416 -14.09 3.93 -3.27
N ALA A 417 -13.70 3.21 -4.32
CA ALA A 417 -14.17 1.85 -4.58
C ALA A 417 -13.77 0.87 -3.46
N LYS A 418 -12.54 0.95 -2.94
CA LYS A 418 -12.09 0.16 -1.77
C LYS A 418 -12.93 0.41 -0.51
N ARG A 419 -13.57 1.58 -0.41
CA ARG A 419 -14.47 1.96 0.69
C ARG A 419 -15.95 1.70 0.35
N HIS A 420 -16.23 0.97 -0.74
CA HIS A 420 -17.56 0.72 -1.25
C HIS A 420 -18.35 1.98 -1.62
N GLN A 421 -17.67 3.07 -2.01
CA GLN A 421 -18.28 4.33 -2.45
C GLN A 421 -18.26 4.40 -3.98
N TYR A 422 -18.98 3.50 -4.65
CA TYR A 422 -18.89 3.33 -6.10
C TYR A 422 -19.55 4.48 -6.86
N VAL A 423 -20.70 4.98 -6.37
CA VAL A 423 -21.36 6.19 -6.92
C VAL A 423 -20.42 7.41 -6.92
N ASN A 424 -19.56 7.54 -5.91
CA ASN A 424 -18.58 8.62 -5.83
C ASN A 424 -17.43 8.39 -6.81
N ALA A 425 -16.93 7.16 -6.90
CA ALA A 425 -15.87 6.79 -7.83
C ALA A 425 -16.25 7.05 -9.29
N THR A 426 -17.45 6.64 -9.71
CA THR A 426 -17.93 6.80 -11.10
C THR A 426 -18.16 8.26 -11.47
N LYS A 427 -18.65 9.09 -10.54
CA LYS A 427 -18.77 10.54 -10.74
C LYS A 427 -17.40 11.20 -11.00
N MET A 428 -16.38 10.84 -10.23
CA MET A 428 -15.01 11.37 -10.44
C MET A 428 -14.46 10.95 -11.80
N LEU A 429 -14.60 9.66 -12.17
CA LEU A 429 -14.13 9.15 -13.45
C LEU A 429 -14.84 9.80 -14.65
N SER A 430 -16.15 10.03 -14.54
CA SER A 430 -16.94 10.70 -15.58
C SER A 430 -16.47 12.15 -15.79
N LEU A 431 -16.26 12.92 -14.71
CA LEU A 431 -15.74 14.28 -14.82
C LEU A 431 -14.32 14.33 -15.39
N ALA A 432 -13.43 13.43 -14.96
CA ALA A 432 -12.09 13.35 -15.52
C ALA A 432 -12.09 13.00 -17.01
N LYS A 433 -12.97 12.08 -17.43
CA LYS A 433 -13.14 11.72 -18.84
C LYS A 433 -13.57 12.93 -19.67
N SER A 434 -14.54 13.71 -19.19
CA SER A 434 -14.92 14.97 -19.82
C SER A 434 -13.76 15.99 -19.84
N ALA A 435 -13.00 16.09 -18.75
CA ALA A 435 -11.92 17.06 -18.61
C ALA A 435 -10.76 16.85 -19.58
N VAL A 436 -10.58 15.63 -20.09
CA VAL A 436 -9.48 15.31 -21.00
C VAL A 436 -9.95 14.90 -22.40
N ALA A 437 -11.26 14.95 -22.69
CA ALA A 437 -11.88 14.34 -23.86
C ALA A 437 -11.26 14.73 -25.22
N ASN A 438 -10.84 15.99 -25.36
CA ASN A 438 -10.33 16.51 -26.64
C ASN A 438 -8.80 16.46 -26.78
N ALA A 439 -8.07 16.26 -25.67
CA ALA A 439 -6.62 16.44 -25.63
C ALA A 439 -5.85 15.19 -25.19
N ALA A 440 -6.51 14.21 -24.54
CA ALA A 440 -5.84 13.02 -24.06
C ALA A 440 -5.45 12.05 -25.19
N PRO A 441 -4.20 11.56 -25.17
CA PRO A 441 -3.80 10.36 -25.92
C PRO A 441 -4.75 9.18 -25.67
N GLN A 442 -4.92 8.33 -26.70
CA GLN A 442 -5.90 7.24 -26.69
C GLN A 442 -5.72 6.27 -25.51
N ASN A 443 -4.47 5.99 -25.10
CA ASN A 443 -4.17 5.15 -23.96
C ASN A 443 -4.72 5.74 -22.64
N LEU A 444 -4.55 7.05 -22.40
CA LEU A 444 -5.06 7.71 -21.19
C LEU A 444 -6.59 7.74 -21.16
N SER A 445 -7.21 8.07 -22.29
CA SER A 445 -8.66 8.05 -22.45
C SER A 445 -9.26 6.67 -22.17
N ARG A 446 -8.56 5.61 -22.61
CA ARG A 446 -8.95 4.22 -22.38
C ARG A 446 -8.87 3.82 -20.90
N LEU A 447 -7.88 4.29 -20.14
CA LEU A 447 -7.77 3.99 -18.71
C LEU A 447 -8.99 4.48 -17.91
N LEU A 448 -9.44 5.72 -18.17
CA LEU A 448 -10.63 6.28 -17.53
C LEU A 448 -11.91 5.57 -17.99
N ALA A 449 -12.04 5.31 -19.29
CA ALA A 449 -13.21 4.63 -19.85
C ALA A 449 -13.38 3.22 -19.28
N ASN A 450 -12.32 2.40 -19.34
CA ASN A 450 -12.34 1.06 -18.80
C ASN A 450 -12.71 1.09 -17.32
N ARG A 451 -12.06 1.94 -16.51
CA ARG A 451 -12.35 1.97 -15.07
C ARG A 451 -13.78 2.44 -14.76
N LEU A 452 -14.33 3.34 -15.58
CA LEU A 452 -15.71 3.76 -15.44
C LEU A 452 -16.68 2.62 -15.78
N ASP A 453 -16.48 1.93 -16.90
CA ASP A 453 -17.32 0.81 -17.36
C ASP A 453 -17.37 -0.33 -16.34
N GLU A 454 -16.30 -0.50 -15.57
CA GLU A 454 -16.20 -1.49 -14.49
C GLU A 454 -17.02 -1.14 -13.26
N LEU A 455 -16.93 0.12 -12.82
CA LEU A 455 -17.55 0.56 -11.58
C LEU A 455 -19.00 1.01 -11.77
N GLN A 456 -19.39 1.34 -13.01
CA GLN A 456 -20.72 1.86 -13.33
C GLN A 456 -21.84 0.87 -12.97
N PRO A 457 -21.78 -0.44 -13.31
CA PRO A 457 -22.80 -1.40 -12.92
C PRO A 457 -22.90 -1.60 -11.40
N ILE A 458 -21.76 -1.57 -10.71
CA ILE A 458 -21.69 -1.70 -9.25
C ILE A 458 -22.34 -0.48 -8.58
N ALA A 459 -22.05 0.73 -9.07
CA ALA A 459 -22.64 1.98 -8.58
C ALA A 459 -24.16 2.04 -8.80
N GLN A 460 -24.67 1.48 -9.90
CA GLN A 460 -26.11 1.36 -10.15
C GLN A 460 -26.77 0.42 -9.14
N SER A 461 -26.15 -0.72 -8.84
CA SER A 461 -26.62 -1.66 -7.81
C SER A 461 -26.60 -1.03 -6.41
N GLU A 462 -25.54 -0.28 -6.06
CA GLU A 462 -25.43 0.48 -4.81
C GLU A 462 -26.63 1.44 -4.64
N ALA A 463 -26.94 2.23 -5.68
CA ALA A 463 -28.04 3.18 -5.66
C ALA A 463 -29.41 2.50 -5.54
N SER A 464 -29.62 1.39 -6.27
CA SER A 464 -30.86 0.62 -6.22
C SER A 464 -31.13 0.10 -4.81
N ILE A 465 -30.13 -0.51 -4.18
CA ILE A 465 -30.27 -1.10 -2.84
C ILE A 465 -30.53 -0.04 -1.80
N LYS A 466 -29.84 1.10 -1.89
CA LYS A 466 -30.09 2.21 -0.99
C LYS A 466 -31.56 2.65 -1.04
N SER A 467 -32.10 2.83 -2.25
CA SER A 467 -33.51 3.20 -2.43
C SER A 467 -34.48 2.16 -1.87
N GLU A 468 -34.19 0.87 -2.08
CA GLU A 468 -35.07 -0.22 -1.63
C GLU A 468 -35.09 -0.37 -0.10
N LEU A 469 -33.93 -0.18 0.55
CA LEU A 469 -33.83 -0.19 2.01
C LEU A 469 -34.61 0.99 2.64
N GLU A 470 -34.61 2.15 1.99
CA GLU A 470 -35.39 3.32 2.42
C GLU A 470 -36.91 3.08 2.30
N SER A 471 -37.35 2.22 1.38
CA SER A 471 -38.76 1.89 1.16
C SER A 471 -39.30 0.70 1.98
N SER A 472 -38.57 0.22 2.99
CA SER A 472 -38.86 -0.99 3.79
C SER A 472 -38.80 -2.29 2.96
N ALA A 473 -37.64 -2.93 2.92
CA ALA A 473 -37.44 -4.21 2.24
C ALA A 473 -37.81 -5.42 3.12
N ASP A 474 -38.49 -6.43 2.55
CA ASP A 474 -38.90 -7.67 3.24
C ASP A 474 -37.72 -8.56 3.67
N ASP A 475 -36.59 -8.51 2.95
CA ASP A 475 -35.35 -9.24 3.29
C ASP A 475 -34.10 -8.37 3.03
N PRO A 476 -33.82 -7.38 3.89
CA PRO A 476 -32.72 -6.46 3.69
C PRO A 476 -31.36 -7.16 3.83
N LYS A 477 -31.25 -8.22 4.63
CA LYS A 477 -29.99 -8.93 4.89
C LYS A 477 -29.53 -9.71 3.66
N THR A 478 -30.40 -10.52 3.05
CA THR A 478 -30.03 -11.24 1.81
C THR A 478 -29.67 -10.25 0.70
N ARG A 479 -30.43 -9.16 0.56
CA ARG A 479 -30.20 -8.16 -0.49
C ARG A 479 -28.86 -7.45 -0.33
N VAL A 480 -28.56 -6.92 0.86
CA VAL A 480 -27.27 -6.28 1.15
C VAL A 480 -26.14 -7.30 1.07
N GLY A 481 -26.38 -8.53 1.51
CA GLY A 481 -25.44 -9.63 1.41
C GLY A 481 -25.07 -9.97 -0.04
N LYS A 482 -26.06 -10.09 -0.94
CA LYS A 482 -25.85 -10.31 -2.38
C LYS A 482 -25.06 -9.18 -3.01
N PHE A 483 -25.31 -7.94 -2.62
CA PHE A 483 -24.53 -6.81 -3.11
C PHE A 483 -23.05 -6.89 -2.73
N PHE A 484 -22.73 -7.14 -1.47
CA PHE A 484 -21.33 -7.28 -1.06
C PHE A 484 -20.68 -8.51 -1.69
N ALA A 485 -21.30 -9.70 -1.57
CA ALA A 485 -20.72 -10.93 -2.08
C ALA A 485 -20.67 -11.00 -3.62
N LEU A 486 -21.82 -10.83 -4.27
CA LEU A 486 -21.96 -11.10 -5.70
C LEU A 486 -21.58 -9.89 -6.56
N THR A 487 -21.96 -8.68 -6.13
CA THR A 487 -21.71 -7.47 -6.94
C THR A 487 -20.37 -6.82 -6.64
N CYS A 488 -19.99 -6.69 -5.37
CA CYS A 488 -18.70 -6.09 -4.98
C CYS A 488 -17.55 -7.10 -4.95
N GLY A 489 -17.85 -8.40 -4.84
CA GLY A 489 -16.85 -9.46 -4.63
C GLY A 489 -16.31 -9.54 -3.19
N ASP A 490 -16.93 -8.82 -2.25
CA ASP A 490 -16.62 -8.85 -0.81
C ASP A 490 -17.43 -9.97 -0.14
N TRP A 491 -16.93 -11.21 -0.34
CA TRP A 491 -17.55 -12.43 0.19
C TRP A 491 -17.56 -12.46 1.71
N GLN A 492 -16.56 -11.87 2.34
CA GLN A 492 -16.41 -11.80 3.79
C GLN A 492 -17.53 -10.99 4.44
N LYS A 493 -17.88 -9.86 3.83
CA LYS A 493 -19.01 -9.06 4.30
C LYS A 493 -20.35 -9.62 3.84
N GLY A 494 -20.41 -10.16 2.62
CA GLY A 494 -21.65 -10.61 2.01
C GLY A 494 -22.17 -11.94 2.55
N LEU A 495 -21.33 -12.97 2.66
CA LEU A 495 -21.77 -14.32 3.05
C LEU A 495 -22.43 -14.36 4.44
N PRO A 496 -21.92 -13.70 5.51
CA PRO A 496 -22.60 -13.70 6.80
C PRO A 496 -24.00 -13.09 6.75
N LEU A 497 -24.18 -12.03 5.95
CA LEU A 497 -25.49 -11.39 5.77
C LEU A 497 -26.46 -12.28 5.01
N ILE A 498 -25.99 -12.99 3.99
CA ILE A 498 -26.79 -13.96 3.25
C ILE A 498 -27.17 -15.15 4.15
N ALA A 499 -26.23 -15.65 4.97
CA ALA A 499 -26.45 -16.76 5.89
C ALA A 499 -27.44 -16.43 7.02
N ASP A 500 -27.63 -15.16 7.33
CA ASP A 500 -28.60 -14.64 8.32
C ASP A 500 -29.86 -14.04 7.65
N GLY A 501 -29.95 -14.13 6.32
CA GLY A 501 -31.08 -13.66 5.52
C GLY A 501 -32.26 -14.63 5.50
N ALA A 502 -33.37 -14.20 4.90
CA ALA A 502 -34.63 -14.97 4.88
C ALA A 502 -34.78 -15.92 3.68
N ASP A 503 -34.05 -15.71 2.58
CA ASP A 503 -34.05 -16.58 1.40
C ASP A 503 -33.41 -17.95 1.71
N PRO A 504 -34.18 -19.05 1.83
CA PRO A 504 -33.64 -20.34 2.30
C PRO A 504 -32.59 -20.94 1.37
N SER A 505 -32.70 -20.68 0.05
CA SER A 505 -31.79 -21.21 -0.96
C SER A 505 -30.39 -20.62 -0.80
N PHE A 506 -30.34 -19.29 -0.70
CA PHE A 506 -29.12 -18.53 -0.47
C PHE A 506 -28.57 -18.72 0.94
N GLN A 507 -29.44 -18.81 1.95
CA GLN A 507 -29.04 -19.00 3.33
C GLN A 507 -28.26 -20.31 3.53
N SER A 508 -28.77 -21.42 2.98
CA SER A 508 -28.12 -22.73 3.07
C SER A 508 -26.79 -22.74 2.32
N LEU A 509 -26.75 -22.21 1.09
CA LEU A 509 -25.54 -22.14 0.28
C LEU A 509 -24.46 -21.28 0.95
N ALA A 510 -24.83 -20.11 1.47
CA ALA A 510 -23.89 -19.22 2.15
C ALA A 510 -23.32 -19.85 3.43
N LYS A 511 -24.13 -20.57 4.22
CA LYS A 511 -23.66 -21.30 5.41
C LYS A 511 -22.64 -22.38 5.07
N LYS A 512 -22.88 -23.15 4.00
CA LYS A 512 -21.94 -24.17 3.52
C LYS A 512 -20.63 -23.56 3.02
N ASP A 513 -20.73 -22.45 2.28
CA ASP A 513 -19.56 -21.72 1.77
C ASP A 513 -18.73 -21.14 2.93
N LEU A 514 -19.37 -20.48 3.90
CA LEU A 514 -18.75 -19.92 5.11
C LEU A 514 -17.96 -20.95 5.93
N ALA A 515 -18.39 -22.22 5.93
CA ALA A 515 -17.69 -23.29 6.62
C ALA A 515 -16.30 -23.59 6.02
N SER A 516 -15.98 -23.02 4.84
CA SER A 516 -14.67 -23.12 4.17
C SER A 516 -14.15 -24.56 4.06
N PRO A 517 -14.89 -25.47 3.41
CA PRO A 517 -14.55 -26.88 3.40
C PRO A 517 -13.24 -27.16 2.65
N GLU A 518 -12.40 -28.03 3.23
CA GLU A 518 -11.14 -28.48 2.63
C GLU A 518 -11.30 -29.74 1.76
N ASN A 519 -12.46 -30.39 1.82
CA ASN A 519 -12.74 -31.60 1.05
C ASN A 519 -13.03 -31.25 -0.42
N SER A 520 -12.30 -31.87 -1.35
CA SER A 520 -12.42 -31.62 -2.79
C SER A 520 -13.81 -31.93 -3.36
N GLU A 521 -14.55 -32.87 -2.78
CA GLU A 521 -15.93 -33.19 -3.17
C GLU A 521 -16.87 -32.06 -2.74
N THR A 522 -16.78 -31.61 -1.49
CA THR A 522 -17.61 -30.49 -1.01
C THR A 522 -17.28 -29.18 -1.72
N GLN A 523 -16.02 -28.96 -2.12
CA GLN A 523 -15.63 -27.83 -2.95
C GLN A 523 -16.26 -27.92 -4.35
N LEU A 524 -16.31 -29.11 -4.95
CA LEU A 524 -16.97 -29.30 -6.24
C LEU A 524 -18.49 -29.05 -6.14
N GLU A 525 -19.14 -29.59 -5.10
CA GLU A 525 -20.56 -29.33 -4.83
C GLU A 525 -20.85 -27.83 -4.66
N LEU A 526 -19.99 -27.09 -3.95
CA LEU A 526 -20.11 -25.64 -3.82
C LEU A 526 -19.94 -24.93 -5.16
N ALA A 527 -19.00 -25.38 -5.99
CA ALA A 527 -18.76 -24.80 -7.31
C ALA A 527 -20.00 -24.94 -8.21
N GLU A 528 -20.56 -26.14 -8.27
CA GLU A 528 -21.76 -26.45 -9.04
C GLU A 528 -22.99 -25.69 -8.50
N ALA A 529 -23.13 -25.59 -7.18
CA ALA A 529 -24.24 -24.86 -6.57
C ALA A 529 -24.18 -23.35 -6.85
N TRP A 530 -23.00 -22.74 -6.80
CA TRP A 530 -22.82 -21.33 -7.18
C TRP A 530 -23.02 -21.11 -8.69
N GLN A 531 -22.62 -22.06 -9.52
CA GLN A 531 -22.89 -22.02 -10.97
C GLN A 531 -24.38 -22.08 -11.25
N ALA A 532 -25.11 -23.06 -10.70
CA ALA A 532 -26.55 -23.18 -10.85
C ALA A 532 -27.30 -21.94 -10.31
N THR A 533 -26.82 -21.37 -9.20
CA THR A 533 -27.36 -20.11 -8.67
C THR A 533 -27.18 -18.96 -9.66
N SER A 534 -26.04 -18.90 -10.35
CA SER A 534 -25.75 -17.85 -11.33
C SER A 534 -26.71 -17.83 -12.52
N GLU A 535 -27.29 -18.97 -12.88
CA GLU A 535 -28.25 -19.09 -13.99
C GLU A 535 -29.57 -18.37 -13.70
N ASN A 536 -29.89 -18.16 -12.42
CA ASN A 536 -31.09 -17.46 -11.97
C ASN A 536 -30.82 -15.99 -11.61
N LEU A 537 -29.59 -15.51 -11.81
CA LEU A 537 -29.18 -14.14 -11.54
C LEU A 537 -28.94 -13.39 -12.86
N THR A 538 -28.79 -12.06 -12.76
CA THR A 538 -28.48 -11.22 -13.93
C THR A 538 -27.35 -10.25 -13.63
N GLY A 539 -26.76 -9.69 -14.70
CA GLY A 539 -25.75 -8.64 -14.58
C GLY A 539 -24.56 -9.02 -13.69
N THR A 540 -24.19 -8.10 -12.79
CA THR A 540 -23.06 -8.27 -11.86
C THR A 540 -23.24 -9.41 -10.88
N GLU A 541 -24.46 -9.70 -10.45
CA GLU A 541 -24.72 -10.77 -9.48
C GLU A 541 -24.45 -12.15 -10.11
N ALA A 542 -24.88 -12.37 -11.35
CA ALA A 542 -24.57 -13.58 -12.11
C ALA A 542 -23.07 -13.76 -12.29
N ILE A 543 -22.36 -12.70 -12.66
CA ILE A 543 -20.90 -12.71 -12.80
C ILE A 543 -20.24 -13.04 -11.45
N GLY A 544 -20.70 -12.46 -10.34
CA GLY A 544 -20.22 -12.75 -8.99
C GLY A 544 -20.38 -14.22 -8.61
N ALA A 545 -21.57 -14.77 -8.81
CA ALA A 545 -21.84 -16.18 -8.55
C ALA A 545 -20.97 -17.10 -9.41
N LYS A 546 -20.78 -16.79 -10.71
CA LYS A 546 -19.83 -17.49 -11.60
C LYS A 546 -18.39 -17.39 -11.11
N LYS A 547 -17.97 -16.22 -10.60
CA LYS A 547 -16.62 -16.04 -10.01
C LYS A 547 -16.43 -16.91 -8.78
N ARG A 548 -17.45 -17.06 -7.94
CA ARG A 548 -17.41 -17.97 -6.77
C ARG A 548 -17.40 -19.43 -7.16
N ALA A 549 -18.19 -19.80 -8.17
CA ALA A 549 -18.14 -21.13 -8.76
C ALA A 549 -16.73 -21.46 -9.25
N ARG A 550 -16.12 -20.55 -10.01
CA ARG A 550 -14.73 -20.69 -10.47
C ARG A 550 -13.74 -20.85 -9.32
N HIS A 551 -13.87 -20.04 -8.25
CA HIS A 551 -13.02 -20.15 -7.07
C HIS A 551 -13.04 -21.57 -6.49
N TRP A 552 -14.24 -22.14 -6.32
CA TRP A 552 -14.41 -23.48 -5.76
C TRP A 552 -13.98 -24.60 -6.72
N TYR A 553 -14.24 -24.48 -8.03
CA TYR A 553 -13.70 -25.42 -9.01
C TYR A 553 -12.17 -25.45 -8.98
N LEU A 554 -11.53 -24.29 -8.93
CA LEU A 554 -10.07 -24.19 -8.82
C LEU A 554 -9.53 -24.78 -7.52
N ALA A 555 -10.23 -24.56 -6.40
CA ALA A 555 -9.87 -25.15 -5.11
C ALA A 555 -9.94 -26.69 -5.13
N ALA A 556 -10.87 -27.26 -5.91
CA ALA A 556 -11.02 -28.70 -6.05
C ALA A 556 -9.91 -29.36 -6.91
N LEU A 557 -9.25 -28.63 -7.83
CA LEU A 557 -8.30 -29.19 -8.82
C LEU A 557 -7.05 -29.90 -8.26
N PRO A 558 -6.36 -29.42 -7.20
CA PRO A 558 -5.07 -29.98 -6.78
C PRO A 558 -5.11 -31.45 -6.36
N ARG A 559 -6.28 -31.98 -6.00
CA ARG A 559 -6.46 -33.34 -5.46
C ARG A 559 -7.15 -34.30 -6.43
N ARG A 560 -7.28 -33.95 -7.71
CA ARG A 560 -8.06 -34.70 -8.71
C ARG A 560 -7.18 -35.39 -9.76
N PRO A 561 -7.47 -36.65 -10.14
CA PRO A 561 -6.77 -37.37 -11.20
C PRO A 561 -7.02 -36.74 -12.59
N GLY A 562 -6.18 -37.08 -13.58
CA GLY A 562 -6.09 -36.40 -14.88
C GLY A 562 -7.42 -36.19 -15.61
N SER A 563 -8.28 -37.20 -15.70
CA SER A 563 -9.58 -37.10 -16.38
C SER A 563 -10.58 -36.20 -15.64
N GLU A 564 -10.64 -36.29 -14.31
CA GLU A 564 -11.49 -35.41 -13.49
C GLU A 564 -11.00 -33.96 -13.54
N ARG A 565 -9.68 -33.77 -13.56
CA ARG A 565 -9.06 -32.44 -13.70
C ARG A 565 -9.43 -31.79 -15.03
N GLU A 566 -9.40 -32.54 -16.14
CA GLU A 566 -9.82 -32.05 -17.46
C GLU A 566 -11.31 -31.71 -17.50
N GLN A 567 -12.17 -32.52 -16.87
CA GLN A 567 -13.60 -32.23 -16.75
C GLN A 567 -13.87 -30.93 -15.98
N ILE A 568 -13.23 -30.74 -14.82
CA ILE A 568 -13.37 -29.50 -14.03
C ILE A 568 -12.86 -28.28 -14.83
N GLN A 569 -11.74 -28.41 -15.54
CA GLN A 569 -11.24 -27.34 -16.41
C GLN A 569 -12.23 -26.99 -17.52
N SER A 570 -12.87 -28.00 -18.12
CA SER A 570 -13.95 -27.80 -19.08
C SER A 570 -15.13 -27.05 -18.45
N GLN A 571 -15.55 -27.40 -17.23
CA GLN A 571 -16.61 -26.69 -16.51
C GLN A 571 -16.27 -25.22 -16.21
N ILE A 572 -15.04 -24.92 -15.81
CA ILE A 572 -14.64 -23.52 -15.60
C ILE A 572 -14.77 -22.71 -16.90
N SER A 573 -14.52 -23.33 -18.06
CA SER A 573 -14.65 -22.66 -19.35
C SER A 573 -16.10 -22.33 -19.73
N THR A 574 -17.09 -23.06 -19.19
CA THR A 574 -18.52 -22.83 -19.44
C THR A 574 -19.11 -21.69 -18.60
N LEU A 575 -18.40 -21.23 -17.55
CA LEU A 575 -18.87 -20.14 -16.68
C LEU A 575 -19.04 -18.80 -17.41
N ASP A 576 -18.53 -18.65 -18.64
CA ASP A 576 -18.65 -17.44 -19.47
C ASP A 576 -18.42 -16.16 -18.65
N LEU A 577 -17.24 -16.12 -18.02
CA LEU A 577 -16.78 -14.99 -17.23
C LEU A 577 -16.21 -13.90 -18.14
N PRO A 578 -16.28 -12.62 -17.73
CA PRO A 578 -15.65 -11.54 -18.45
C PRO A 578 -14.18 -11.87 -18.75
N LYS A 579 -13.78 -11.66 -20.00
CA LYS A 579 -12.41 -11.89 -20.46
C LYS A 579 -11.71 -10.56 -20.67
N THR A 580 -10.41 -10.55 -20.46
CA THR A 580 -9.53 -9.48 -20.94
C THR A 580 -8.47 -10.09 -21.84
N SER A 581 -7.98 -9.30 -22.78
CA SER A 581 -6.97 -9.72 -23.74
C SER A 581 -5.73 -8.88 -23.53
N LEU A 582 -4.57 -9.52 -23.52
CA LEU A 582 -3.28 -8.89 -23.65
C LEU A 582 -2.73 -9.21 -25.03
N THR A 583 -2.93 -8.29 -25.97
CA THR A 583 -2.36 -8.35 -27.32
C THR A 583 -0.94 -7.82 -27.28
N ILE A 584 -0.03 -8.61 -27.83
CA ILE A 584 1.39 -8.32 -27.89
C ILE A 584 1.80 -8.27 -29.37
N GLU A 585 2.40 -7.16 -29.77
CA GLU A 585 2.98 -6.95 -31.10
C GLU A 585 4.46 -6.64 -30.95
N LEU A 586 5.31 -7.25 -31.77
CA LEU A 586 6.75 -6.98 -31.80
C LEU A 586 7.42 -7.45 -33.09
N GLU A 587 8.56 -6.87 -33.43
CA GLU A 587 9.54 -7.46 -34.34
C GLU A 587 10.47 -8.41 -33.56
N LEU A 588 10.47 -9.70 -33.89
CA LEU A 588 11.30 -10.69 -33.20
C LEU A 588 12.40 -11.22 -34.13
N ASP A 589 13.63 -11.23 -33.63
CA ASP A 589 14.80 -11.86 -34.22
C ASP A 589 15.51 -12.68 -33.13
N GLY A 590 15.41 -14.01 -33.21
CA GLY A 590 15.97 -14.94 -32.23
C GLY A 590 14.97 -15.42 -31.17
N ALA A 591 15.43 -15.62 -29.93
CA ALA A 591 14.62 -16.23 -28.86
C ALA A 591 14.61 -15.42 -27.57
N ALA A 592 13.47 -15.47 -26.89
CA ALA A 592 13.23 -14.78 -25.63
C ALA A 592 12.10 -15.42 -24.83
N ARG A 593 11.92 -14.95 -23.62
CA ARG A 593 10.84 -15.33 -22.71
C ARG A 593 10.21 -14.07 -22.12
N MET A 594 8.90 -14.05 -22.04
CA MET A 594 8.14 -13.05 -21.30
C MET A 594 7.56 -13.67 -20.03
N GLU A 595 7.74 -12.99 -18.90
CA GLU A 595 7.13 -13.37 -17.63
C GLU A 595 6.12 -12.30 -17.19
N ILE A 596 4.85 -12.67 -17.09
CA ILE A 596 3.74 -11.76 -16.81
C ILE A 596 3.17 -12.08 -15.43
N THR A 597 3.03 -11.03 -14.62
CA THR A 597 2.44 -11.04 -13.27
C THR A 597 1.37 -9.94 -13.18
N SER A 598 0.60 -9.89 -12.09
CA SER A 598 -0.31 -8.76 -11.84
C SER A 598 0.42 -7.42 -11.80
N GLU A 599 1.67 -7.44 -11.35
CA GLU A 599 2.51 -6.26 -11.14
C GLU A 599 3.21 -5.77 -12.42
N GLY A 600 3.37 -6.61 -13.44
CA GLY A 600 4.10 -6.24 -14.64
C GLY A 600 4.56 -7.40 -15.50
N ILE A 601 5.26 -7.06 -16.57
CA ILE A 601 5.83 -7.99 -17.55
C ILE A 601 7.35 -7.83 -17.60
N ARG A 602 8.08 -8.95 -17.61
CA ARG A 602 9.54 -9.00 -17.73
C ARG A 602 9.94 -9.62 -19.05
N TRP A 603 10.89 -9.00 -19.74
CA TRP A 603 11.59 -9.59 -20.88
C TRP A 603 12.86 -10.31 -20.42
N ILE A 604 13.03 -11.55 -20.85
CA ILE A 604 14.23 -12.35 -20.66
C ILE A 604 14.76 -12.69 -22.06
N HIS A 605 15.88 -12.09 -22.41
CA HIS A 605 16.51 -12.33 -23.71
C HIS A 605 17.35 -13.61 -23.69
N HIS A 606 17.33 -14.39 -24.77
CA HIS A 606 18.20 -15.56 -24.93
C HIS A 606 19.24 -15.37 -26.03
N TYR A 607 18.84 -15.04 -27.26
CA TYR A 607 19.76 -14.70 -28.36
C TYR A 607 19.04 -13.91 -29.45
N GLY A 608 19.82 -13.29 -30.36
CA GLY A 608 19.33 -12.45 -31.44
C GLY A 608 19.27 -10.97 -31.04
N SER A 609 18.31 -10.24 -31.56
CA SER A 609 18.14 -8.80 -31.29
C SER A 609 17.05 -8.58 -30.24
N VAL A 610 17.28 -7.67 -29.29
CA VAL A 610 16.21 -7.25 -28.35
C VAL A 610 15.26 -6.32 -29.09
N PRO A 611 13.93 -6.58 -29.10
CA PRO A 611 12.98 -5.74 -29.82
C PRO A 611 12.96 -4.32 -29.26
N SER A 612 12.80 -3.34 -30.14
CA SER A 612 12.70 -1.93 -29.79
C SER A 612 11.29 -1.35 -29.99
N ASP A 613 10.34 -2.17 -30.44
CA ASP A 613 9.01 -1.74 -30.90
C ASP A 613 7.87 -2.61 -30.34
N VAL A 614 8.03 -3.11 -29.10
CA VAL A 614 7.00 -3.93 -28.47
C VAL A 614 5.78 -3.07 -28.13
N LYS A 615 4.57 -3.58 -28.39
CA LYS A 615 3.31 -2.99 -27.92
C LYS A 615 2.54 -3.98 -27.07
N LEU A 616 2.02 -3.49 -25.95
CA LEU A 616 1.15 -4.21 -25.02
C LEU A 616 -0.22 -3.53 -25.02
N ASN A 617 -1.23 -4.08 -25.72
CA ASN A 617 -2.53 -3.42 -25.89
C ASN A 617 -2.40 -1.94 -26.34
N ASP A 618 -1.54 -1.69 -27.34
CA ASP A 618 -1.13 -0.37 -27.86
C ASP A 618 -0.19 0.46 -26.96
N VAL A 619 0.16 -0.01 -25.76
CA VAL A 619 1.13 0.67 -24.89
C VAL A 619 2.55 0.33 -25.38
N PRO A 620 3.35 1.32 -25.82
CA PRO A 620 4.70 1.07 -26.30
C PRO A 620 5.62 0.67 -25.15
N TRP A 621 6.47 -0.30 -25.42
CA TRP A 621 7.47 -0.83 -24.51
C TRP A 621 8.77 -1.11 -25.28
N ILE A 622 9.89 -0.65 -24.71
CA ILE A 622 11.24 -0.90 -25.25
C ILE A 622 11.97 -1.78 -24.22
N PRO A 623 11.94 -3.12 -24.36
CA PRO A 623 12.59 -4.04 -23.43
C PRO A 623 14.09 -3.81 -23.24
N ALA A 624 14.78 -3.25 -24.23
CA ALA A 624 16.21 -2.92 -24.12
C ALA A 624 16.48 -1.85 -23.05
N ASP A 625 15.61 -0.84 -22.95
CA ASP A 625 15.73 0.26 -21.99
C ASP A 625 15.12 -0.12 -20.63
N VAL A 626 13.97 -0.78 -20.67
CA VAL A 626 13.17 -1.13 -19.49
C VAL A 626 12.81 -2.62 -19.53
N PRO A 627 13.68 -3.54 -19.11
CA PRO A 627 13.40 -4.98 -19.20
C PRO A 627 12.22 -5.47 -18.36
N TYR A 628 11.79 -4.69 -17.36
CA TYR A 628 10.60 -4.96 -16.54
C TYR A 628 9.63 -3.79 -16.61
N TYR A 629 8.47 -3.99 -17.23
CA TYR A 629 7.45 -2.98 -17.44
C TYR A 629 6.32 -3.14 -16.43
N GLN A 630 6.11 -2.14 -15.59
CA GLN A 630 5.13 -2.18 -14.50
C GLN A 630 3.69 -2.05 -15.01
N ASN A 631 2.76 -2.79 -14.42
CA ASN A 631 1.33 -2.72 -14.71
C ASN A 631 0.62 -1.71 -13.78
N SER A 632 1.03 -0.43 -13.84
CA SER A 632 0.57 0.62 -12.93
C SER A 632 0.45 1.98 -13.63
N GLY A 633 -0.38 2.88 -13.12
CA GLY A 633 -0.50 4.24 -13.65
C GLY A 633 -0.68 4.27 -15.18
N VAL A 634 0.14 5.07 -15.86
CA VAL A 634 0.16 5.19 -17.32
C VAL A 634 0.79 4.02 -18.07
N THR A 635 1.54 3.16 -17.38
CA THR A 635 2.13 1.94 -17.95
C THR A 635 1.19 0.73 -17.79
N ARG A 636 -0.03 0.94 -17.27
CA ARG A 636 -1.04 -0.11 -17.12
C ARG A 636 -1.44 -0.67 -18.48
N PHE A 637 -1.05 -1.91 -18.74
CA PHE A 637 -1.39 -2.67 -19.95
C PHE A 637 -2.48 -3.72 -19.71
N MET A 638 -2.83 -3.98 -18.45
CA MET A 638 -3.84 -4.96 -18.04
C MET A 638 -4.59 -4.51 -16.76
N PRO A 639 -5.88 -4.83 -16.61
CA PRO A 639 -6.62 -4.55 -15.37
C PRO A 639 -6.00 -5.23 -14.13
N VAL A 640 -6.22 -4.66 -12.94
CA VAL A 640 -5.59 -5.16 -11.68
C VAL A 640 -6.20 -6.50 -11.26
N GLU A 641 -7.51 -6.61 -11.39
CA GLU A 641 -8.31 -7.78 -11.02
C GLU A 641 -8.25 -8.93 -12.05
N THR A 642 -7.38 -8.84 -13.06
CA THR A 642 -7.19 -9.90 -14.04
C THR A 642 -6.59 -11.15 -13.39
N SER A 643 -7.28 -12.28 -13.53
CA SER A 643 -6.79 -13.57 -13.11
C SER A 643 -5.79 -14.13 -14.13
N LEU A 644 -4.60 -14.45 -13.64
CA LEU A 644 -3.55 -15.15 -14.39
C LEU A 644 -3.68 -16.67 -14.39
N GLN A 645 -4.73 -17.22 -13.77
CA GLN A 645 -5.01 -18.65 -13.77
C GLN A 645 -5.74 -19.08 -15.05
N MET A 646 -5.25 -20.16 -15.66
CA MET A 646 -5.74 -20.73 -16.91
C MET A 646 -5.78 -19.76 -18.10
N PRO A 647 -4.65 -19.11 -18.43
CA PRO A 647 -4.55 -18.27 -19.63
C PRO A 647 -4.75 -19.10 -20.90
N GLN A 648 -5.29 -18.46 -21.94
CA GLN A 648 -5.36 -19.01 -23.29
C GLN A 648 -4.49 -18.17 -24.22
N LEU A 649 -3.74 -18.81 -25.11
CA LEU A 649 -2.90 -18.15 -26.10
C LEU A 649 -3.49 -18.33 -27.48
N GLU A 650 -3.64 -17.22 -28.20
CA GLU A 650 -4.02 -17.17 -29.61
C GLU A 650 -2.93 -16.46 -30.39
N LYS A 651 -2.19 -17.17 -31.23
CA LYS A 651 -1.17 -16.59 -32.10
C LYS A 651 -1.80 -16.27 -33.45
N THR A 652 -1.78 -15.00 -33.86
CA THR A 652 -2.37 -14.53 -35.11
C THR A 652 -1.34 -14.28 -36.20
N LYS A 653 -0.09 -13.95 -35.84
CA LYS A 653 1.00 -13.65 -36.80
C LYS A 653 2.37 -14.12 -36.30
N GLY A 654 3.30 -14.32 -37.24
CA GLY A 654 4.70 -14.68 -37.03
C GLY A 654 5.00 -16.12 -37.44
N ARG A 655 6.20 -16.39 -37.96
CA ARG A 655 6.59 -17.72 -38.47
C ARG A 655 7.09 -18.71 -37.40
N GLY A 656 7.71 -18.22 -36.33
CA GLY A 656 8.36 -19.01 -35.28
C GLY A 656 7.43 -19.47 -34.16
N LEU A 657 7.97 -20.01 -33.08
CA LEU A 657 7.20 -20.50 -31.94
C LEU A 657 6.75 -19.34 -31.03
N VAL A 658 5.48 -19.38 -30.61
CA VAL A 658 4.96 -18.66 -29.45
C VAL A 658 4.27 -19.70 -28.58
N ALA A 659 4.83 -19.99 -27.41
CA ALA A 659 4.36 -21.06 -26.53
C ALA A 659 4.04 -20.52 -25.14
N LEU A 660 2.83 -20.81 -24.68
CA LEU A 660 2.37 -20.50 -23.33
C LEU A 660 2.76 -21.62 -22.39
N GLU A 661 3.60 -21.32 -21.40
CA GLU A 661 3.93 -22.23 -20.32
C GLU A 661 2.97 -21.95 -19.13
N ARG A 662 2.22 -22.98 -18.74
CA ARG A 662 1.31 -22.92 -17.60
C ARG A 662 2.12 -23.14 -16.32
N ASN A 663 2.54 -22.05 -15.68
CA ASN A 663 3.28 -22.10 -14.43
C ASN A 663 2.37 -21.95 -13.19
N LYS A 664 2.98 -22.06 -12.00
CA LYS A 664 2.38 -21.89 -10.67
C LYS A 664 1.50 -20.64 -10.55
N ASP A 665 0.63 -20.66 -9.55
CA ASP A 665 -0.31 -19.58 -9.23
C ASP A 665 0.35 -18.19 -9.30
N GLY A 666 -0.21 -17.30 -10.12
CA GLY A 666 0.18 -15.89 -10.18
C GLY A 666 1.18 -15.48 -11.27
N GLN A 667 1.59 -16.39 -12.17
CA GLN A 667 2.50 -16.06 -13.28
C GLN A 667 2.08 -16.71 -14.61
N VAL A 668 2.15 -15.94 -15.69
CA VAL A 668 2.03 -16.44 -17.07
C VAL A 668 3.39 -16.32 -17.76
N ILE A 669 3.86 -17.40 -18.37
CA ILE A 669 5.13 -17.42 -19.11
C ILE A 669 4.84 -17.63 -20.59
N VAL A 670 5.44 -16.80 -21.44
CA VAL A 670 5.39 -16.95 -22.89
C VAL A 670 6.81 -17.11 -23.42
N ASN A 671 7.09 -18.26 -24.03
CA ASN A 671 8.35 -18.56 -24.69
C ASN A 671 8.24 -18.22 -26.18
N LEU A 672 9.19 -17.44 -26.69
CA LEU A 672 9.27 -16.94 -28.06
C LEU A 672 10.52 -17.50 -28.73
N ASN A 673 10.39 -18.03 -29.95
CA ASN A 673 11.55 -18.55 -30.68
C ASN A 673 11.38 -18.41 -32.21
N ASP A 674 12.10 -17.47 -32.81
CA ASP A 674 12.32 -17.37 -34.25
C ASP A 674 13.71 -17.94 -34.60
N VAL A 675 13.71 -19.12 -35.21
CA VAL A 675 14.95 -19.84 -35.57
C VAL A 675 15.45 -19.52 -36.98
N SER A 676 14.69 -18.77 -37.78
CA SER A 676 15.06 -18.43 -39.16
C SER A 676 15.90 -17.15 -39.20
N THR A 677 16.79 -17.03 -40.18
CA THR A 677 17.63 -15.84 -40.33
C THR A 677 16.80 -14.59 -40.62
N GLY A 678 17.08 -13.49 -39.92
CA GLY A 678 16.38 -12.21 -40.03
C GLY A 678 15.17 -12.12 -39.08
N SER A 679 14.59 -10.92 -38.95
CA SER A 679 13.40 -10.69 -38.13
C SER A 679 12.09 -11.06 -38.83
N ASP A 680 11.05 -11.30 -38.04
CA ASP A 680 9.66 -11.35 -38.50
C ASP A 680 8.74 -10.60 -37.53
N GLN A 681 7.55 -10.24 -38.00
CA GLN A 681 6.56 -9.49 -37.24
C GLN A 681 5.59 -10.44 -36.55
N TYR A 682 5.54 -10.37 -35.22
CA TYR A 682 4.70 -11.24 -34.39
C TYR A 682 3.51 -10.46 -33.83
N GLN A 683 2.38 -11.16 -33.80
CA GLN A 683 1.19 -10.71 -33.09
C GLN A 683 0.55 -11.93 -32.43
N PHE A 684 0.29 -11.82 -31.14
CA PHE A 684 -0.40 -12.86 -30.39
C PHE A 684 -1.15 -12.25 -29.20
N THR A 685 -2.18 -12.95 -28.75
CA THR A 685 -3.10 -12.51 -27.73
C THR A 685 -3.14 -13.53 -26.60
N ILE A 686 -2.99 -13.06 -25.37
CA ILE A 686 -3.24 -13.85 -24.16
C ILE A 686 -4.61 -13.47 -23.63
N VAL A 687 -5.55 -14.42 -23.68
CA VAL A 687 -6.90 -14.25 -23.16
C VAL A 687 -6.93 -14.72 -21.70
N LEU A 688 -7.36 -13.82 -20.82
CA LEU A 688 -7.36 -13.96 -19.37
C LEU A 688 -8.77 -13.75 -18.83
N THR A 689 -9.11 -14.41 -17.72
CA THR A 689 -10.38 -14.20 -17.03
C THR A 689 -10.30 -12.98 -16.11
N ARG A 690 -11.38 -12.23 -15.97
CA ARG A 690 -11.48 -11.02 -15.16
C ARG A 690 -12.55 -11.10 -14.09
#